data_AF-A0A6B3LEZ7-F1
#
_entry.id   AF-A0A6B3LEZ7-F1
#
_cell.length_a   1.000
_cell.length_b   1.000
_cell.length_c   1.000
_cell.angle_alpha   90.00
_cell.angle_beta   90.00
_cell.angle_gamma   90.00
#
_symmetry.space_group_name_H-M   'P 1'
#
loop_
_entity.id
_entity.type
_entity.pdbx_description
1 polymer ?
#
loop_
_entity_poly.entity_id
_entity_poly.type
_entity_poly.pdbx_seq_one_letter_code
_entity_poly.pdbx_strand_id
1 'polypeptide(L)'
;MQPTNSQNAPAPHTQAVALLQGNHSDPFGYLGIHRNESDTGFVVRACRPDAAAIDLIVLDEDGSEKLRAPMERIHEGGVFAHSFEWEGETKPRYSFEIDFGTSKWTTADPYSFDLIIGEQDCYFWGEGTHYDAYKTLGAHPRTIDGIEGTAFAVWAPNARRVSVVGDFNRWDGRTHIMRKRIEAGVWELFIPGVTEGDHYKFEVVGDHGELTLKTDPFALRTQWGQKTAALVHSLDHYTWNDQEWMERRASADPYHSAMSVYEVHLGSWARVTEDGNRWLTYRELADQLLDHVEKLNFTHIELMPITEFPFDGSWGYQVTGYFSPTSRYGDPDDFRYLVDQAHQRGIGVILDWVPAHFPKDDHGLGRFDGTALFEHADPRQGEHKDWGTYIFNFDRNEVRNFLIASALLWMREYHIDGLRVDAVASMLYLDYSREAHEWVPNKHGGRENLGAIQFMRQLNEAVYGSCPGAMVIAEESTAWGGVSRPTSAGGLGFGFKWNMGWMNDTLTYMEREPVHRQYHHGEATFSMVYAYDENFMLVLSHDEVVHGKGSLINKMPGDRWQKFANLRMLYGWMWAHPGKKLIFMGDEIAQWDEWNYHRSIDWHLRIGAEHSGMERLVSDLNAVYRDIPALNDLDHEPGGFSWLDHDDAASSTFTFFRRSRDGDVVLVAVNATPVARHGYRIGAPTAGTYHEIINTDADIYAGSNVTNQGDRHTEQIGWQHQAQSLVIDIPPLGVTMLRLKR
;
A
#
# COMPACT_ATOMS: atom_id res chain seq x y z
N MET A 1 23.38 37.63 -19.14
CA MET A 1 24.12 38.91 -19.24
C MET A 1 23.46 39.98 -18.37
N GLN A 2 23.94 40.12 -17.14
CA GLN A 2 24.23 41.37 -16.40
C GLN A 2 24.89 40.88 -15.09
N PRO A 3 26.04 41.44 -14.66
CA PRO A 3 26.75 40.95 -13.49
C PRO A 3 26.06 41.50 -12.23
N THR A 4 25.61 40.59 -11.37
CA THR A 4 25.13 40.95 -10.02
C THR A 4 26.31 41.39 -9.16
N ASN A 5 26.19 42.58 -8.57
CA ASN A 5 27.14 43.24 -7.68
C ASN A 5 27.80 42.29 -6.65
N SER A 6 29.13 42.19 -6.71
CA SER A 6 30.00 41.51 -5.75
C SER A 6 30.44 42.42 -4.57
N GLN A 7 29.60 43.36 -4.15
CA GLN A 7 29.93 44.30 -3.06
C GLN A 7 29.01 44.12 -1.86
N ASN A 8 29.27 43.07 -1.09
CA ASN A 8 29.12 42.95 0.37
C ASN A 8 29.13 41.46 0.77
N ALA A 9 30.25 40.77 0.52
CA ALA A 9 30.47 39.49 1.18
C ALA A 9 30.72 39.76 2.68
N PRO A 10 29.91 39.19 3.60
CA PRO A 10 30.15 39.37 5.04
C PRO A 10 31.52 38.80 5.43
N ALA A 11 32.18 39.46 6.40
CA ALA A 11 33.49 39.04 6.88
C ALA A 11 33.51 37.54 7.28
N PRO A 12 34.64 36.82 7.12
CA PRO A 12 34.71 35.37 7.35
C PRO A 12 34.19 34.91 8.71
N HIS A 13 34.38 35.72 9.76
CA HIS A 13 33.85 35.47 11.10
C HIS A 13 32.32 35.53 11.16
N THR A 14 31.69 36.43 10.42
CA THR A 14 30.22 36.56 10.34
C THR A 14 29.59 35.37 9.63
N GLN A 15 30.26 34.81 8.61
CA GLN A 15 29.80 33.59 7.93
C GLN A 15 29.93 32.35 8.82
N ALA A 16 31.05 32.19 9.53
CA ALA A 16 31.24 31.11 10.50
C ALA A 16 30.15 31.12 11.59
N VAL A 17 29.82 32.30 12.12
CA VAL A 17 28.74 32.45 13.11
C VAL A 17 27.39 32.09 12.52
N ALA A 18 27.07 32.58 11.32
CA ALA A 18 25.80 32.26 10.65
C ALA A 18 25.66 30.75 10.38
N LEU A 19 26.73 30.08 9.98
CA LEU A 19 26.77 28.63 9.77
C LEU A 19 26.46 27.87 11.06
N LEU A 20 27.17 28.19 12.14
CA LEU A 20 27.02 27.53 13.44
C LEU A 20 25.67 27.79 14.11
N GLN A 21 25.07 28.96 13.86
CA GLN A 21 23.72 29.31 14.32
C GLN A 21 22.61 28.75 13.42
N GLY A 22 22.95 28.06 12.32
CA GLY A 22 21.98 27.50 11.38
C GLY A 22 21.25 28.53 10.51
N ASN A 23 21.83 29.72 10.34
CA ASN A 23 21.27 30.84 9.58
C ASN A 23 22.01 31.09 8.24
N HIS A 24 22.87 30.15 7.80
CA HIS A 24 23.64 30.30 6.57
C HIS A 24 22.85 29.77 5.36
N SER A 25 22.59 30.65 4.38
CA SER A 25 21.75 30.32 3.22
C SER A 25 22.43 29.47 2.16
N ASP A 26 23.77 29.49 2.08
CA ASP A 26 24.55 28.75 1.09
C ASP A 26 25.82 28.13 1.69
N PRO A 27 25.72 26.99 2.39
CA PRO A 27 26.88 26.33 2.98
C PRO A 27 28.00 26.02 1.99
N PHE A 28 27.66 25.66 0.74
CA PHE A 28 28.64 25.33 -0.31
C PHE A 28 29.40 26.56 -0.82
N GLY A 29 28.80 27.74 -0.77
CA GLY A 29 29.48 29.01 -1.04
C GLY A 29 30.54 29.41 -0.01
N TYR A 30 30.60 28.73 1.14
CA TYR A 30 31.55 29.04 2.22
C TYR A 30 32.47 27.86 2.60
N LEU A 31 31.88 26.68 2.80
CA LEU A 31 32.57 25.42 3.11
C LEU A 31 33.15 24.78 1.85
N GLY A 32 34.10 23.87 2.04
CA GLY A 32 34.86 23.29 0.94
C GLY A 32 35.92 24.24 0.43
N ILE A 33 36.30 24.04 -0.83
CA ILE A 33 37.43 24.70 -1.47
C ILE A 33 36.96 25.87 -2.36
N HIS A 34 37.56 27.03 -2.13
CA HIS A 34 37.25 28.29 -2.80
C HIS A 34 38.53 29.00 -3.22
N ARG A 35 38.46 29.90 -4.20
CA ARG A 35 39.60 30.78 -4.50
C ARG A 35 39.94 31.62 -3.26
N ASN A 36 41.23 31.75 -2.96
CA ASN A 36 41.68 32.60 -1.87
C ASN A 36 41.58 34.09 -2.25
N GLU A 37 41.73 34.99 -1.28
CA GLU A 37 41.58 36.45 -1.50
C GLU A 37 42.60 37.03 -2.49
N SER A 38 43.77 36.39 -2.65
CA SER A 38 44.81 36.79 -3.60
C SER A 38 44.61 36.25 -5.02
N ASP A 39 43.66 35.33 -5.22
CA ASP A 39 43.43 34.57 -6.45
C ASP A 39 44.66 33.80 -6.97
N THR A 40 45.67 33.60 -6.12
CA THR A 40 46.90 32.83 -6.41
C THR A 40 46.82 31.38 -5.94
N GLY A 41 45.69 30.99 -5.36
CA GLY A 41 45.46 29.62 -4.88
C GLY A 41 44.08 29.42 -4.31
N PHE A 42 43.99 28.60 -3.27
CA PHE A 42 42.72 28.18 -2.67
C PHE A 42 42.71 28.32 -1.15
N VAL A 43 41.50 28.46 -0.62
CA VAL A 43 41.18 28.30 0.81
C VAL A 43 40.21 27.14 0.94
N VAL A 44 40.50 26.21 1.86
CA VAL A 44 39.62 25.10 2.21
C VAL A 44 39.05 25.34 3.59
N ARG A 45 37.73 25.20 3.75
CA ARG A 45 37.05 25.37 5.03
C ARG A 45 36.22 24.15 5.40
N ALA A 46 36.30 23.74 6.66
CA ALA A 46 35.55 22.61 7.21
C ALA A 46 34.83 23.00 8.50
N CYS A 47 33.63 22.48 8.71
CA CYS A 47 32.86 22.63 9.95
C CYS A 47 32.80 21.29 10.67
N ARG A 48 33.63 21.12 11.70
CA ARG A 48 33.77 19.90 12.51
C ARG A 48 33.86 20.27 14.00
N PRO A 49 32.72 20.54 14.66
CA PRO A 49 32.67 20.83 16.10
C PRO A 49 33.24 19.70 16.97
N ASP A 50 33.24 18.48 16.44
CA ASP A 50 33.74 17.26 17.04
C ASP A 50 35.26 17.06 16.91
N ALA A 51 35.93 17.80 16.01
CA ALA A 51 37.36 17.66 15.78
C ALA A 51 38.20 18.41 16.82
N ALA A 52 39.26 17.76 17.29
CA ALA A 52 40.35 18.41 18.03
C ALA A 52 41.24 19.20 17.05
N ALA A 53 41.64 18.57 15.94
CA ALA A 53 42.43 19.15 14.87
C ALA A 53 42.07 18.55 13.51
N ILE A 54 42.40 19.25 12.42
CA ILE A 54 42.24 18.77 11.04
C ILE A 54 43.52 19.07 10.28
N ASP A 55 44.06 18.06 9.60
CA ASP A 55 45.08 18.24 8.57
C ASP A 55 44.41 18.18 7.18
N LEU A 56 44.68 19.20 6.35
CA LEU A 56 44.34 19.22 4.94
C LEU A 56 45.40 18.45 4.17
N ILE A 57 44.98 17.48 3.35
CA ILE A 57 45.85 16.70 2.46
C ILE A 57 45.45 17.02 1.02
N VAL A 58 46.28 17.77 0.30
CA VAL A 58 46.10 18.10 -1.12
C VAL A 58 46.85 17.09 -1.97
N LEU A 59 46.17 16.57 -2.98
CA LEU A 59 46.69 15.56 -3.90
C LEU A 59 47.09 16.20 -5.24
N ASP A 60 48.14 15.67 -5.86
CA ASP A 60 48.50 16.00 -7.25
C ASP A 60 47.62 15.21 -8.25
N GLU A 61 47.75 15.50 -9.54
CA GLU A 61 46.96 14.82 -10.59
C GLU A 61 47.19 13.30 -10.64
N ASP A 62 48.38 12.84 -10.26
CA ASP A 62 48.75 11.42 -10.17
C ASP A 62 48.28 10.75 -8.86
N GLY A 63 47.62 11.51 -7.98
CA GLY A 63 47.11 11.06 -6.68
C GLY A 63 48.14 11.07 -5.54
N SER A 64 49.38 11.53 -5.79
CA SER A 64 50.39 11.66 -4.74
C SER A 64 50.10 12.85 -3.80
N GLU A 65 50.54 12.74 -2.54
CA GLU A 65 50.41 13.83 -1.56
C GLU A 65 51.34 14.99 -1.95
N LYS A 66 50.76 16.13 -2.34
CA LYS A 66 51.50 17.35 -2.70
C LYS A 66 51.68 18.30 -1.52
N LEU A 67 50.69 18.34 -0.64
CA LEU A 67 50.70 19.16 0.57
C LEU A 67 49.94 18.46 1.68
N ARG A 68 50.51 18.44 2.88
CA ARG A 68 49.80 18.20 4.13
C ARG A 68 50.03 19.36 5.06
N ALA A 69 48.96 19.99 5.52
CA ALA A 69 49.05 21.16 6.38
C ALA A 69 47.93 21.20 7.44
N PRO A 70 48.25 21.59 8.69
CA PRO A 70 47.23 21.77 9.71
C PRO A 70 46.31 22.94 9.35
N MET A 71 45.01 22.74 9.55
CA MET A 71 44.01 23.79 9.38
C MET A 71 43.89 24.62 10.67
N GLU A 72 43.87 25.94 10.53
CA GLU A 72 43.67 26.87 11.65
C GLU A 72 42.21 26.83 12.10
N ARG A 73 41.97 26.70 13.42
CA ARG A 73 40.63 26.85 14.00
C ARG A 73 40.25 28.33 14.03
N ILE A 74 39.52 28.78 13.02
CA ILE A 74 39.10 30.18 12.86
C ILE A 74 37.87 30.57 13.70
N HIS A 75 37.19 29.60 14.29
CA HIS A 75 36.09 29.83 15.24
C HIS A 75 36.00 28.71 16.29
N GLU A 76 35.70 29.06 17.55
CA GLU A 76 35.67 28.11 18.68
C GLU A 76 34.69 26.95 18.49
N GLY A 77 33.57 27.21 17.80
CA GLY A 77 32.56 26.22 17.43
C GLY A 77 33.00 25.16 16.41
N GLY A 78 34.29 25.10 16.06
CA GLY A 78 34.87 24.04 15.23
C GLY A 78 34.86 24.33 13.73
N VAL A 79 35.04 25.60 13.35
CA VAL A 79 35.29 25.97 11.95
C VAL A 79 36.79 26.07 11.74
N PHE A 80 37.28 25.37 10.73
CA PHE A 80 38.70 25.30 10.40
C PHE A 80 38.94 25.82 8.98
N ALA A 81 40.08 26.45 8.74
CA ALA A 81 40.48 26.90 7.42
C ALA A 81 41.98 26.73 7.17
N HIS A 82 42.35 26.47 5.91
CA HIS A 82 43.74 26.56 5.46
C HIS A 82 43.79 27.15 4.05
N SER A 83 44.71 28.10 3.83
CA SER A 83 44.95 28.71 2.53
C SER A 83 46.31 28.29 1.99
N PHE A 84 46.37 27.92 0.71
CA PHE A 84 47.61 27.51 0.04
C PHE A 84 47.65 28.05 -1.39
N GLU A 85 48.84 28.19 -1.96
CA GLU A 85 49.02 28.58 -3.36
C GLU A 85 48.87 27.37 -4.29
N TRP A 86 48.31 27.60 -5.49
CA TRP A 86 48.10 26.53 -6.46
C TRP A 86 48.29 27.03 -7.88
N GLU A 87 49.25 26.44 -8.58
CA GLU A 87 49.63 26.81 -9.96
C GLU A 87 48.90 25.97 -11.03
N GLY A 88 48.11 24.96 -10.65
CA GLY A 88 47.39 24.10 -11.60
C GLY A 88 46.14 24.75 -12.20
N GLU A 89 45.81 24.37 -13.44
CA GLU A 89 44.65 24.90 -14.17
C GLU A 89 43.30 24.39 -13.62
N THR A 90 43.30 23.20 -13.01
CA THR A 90 42.11 22.58 -12.41
C THR A 90 42.10 22.71 -10.88
N LYS A 91 40.90 22.58 -10.30
CA LYS A 91 40.67 22.52 -8.86
C LYS A 91 41.36 21.27 -8.29
N PRO A 92 42.24 21.40 -7.27
CA PRO A 92 42.95 20.25 -6.73
C PRO A 92 42.01 19.29 -6.00
N ARG A 93 42.33 18.00 -6.05
CA ARG A 93 41.70 17.00 -5.18
C ARG A 93 42.31 17.10 -3.78
N TYR A 94 41.50 16.87 -2.75
CA TYR A 94 41.97 16.91 -1.37
C TYR A 94 41.13 16.01 -0.47
N SER A 95 41.65 15.76 0.72
CA SER A 95 40.97 15.07 1.80
C SER A 95 41.34 15.69 3.14
N PHE A 96 40.59 15.33 4.18
CA PHE A 96 40.89 15.70 5.55
C PHE A 96 41.37 14.48 6.32
N GLU A 97 42.41 14.63 7.14
CA GLU A 97 42.66 13.76 8.29
C GLU A 97 42.17 14.48 9.55
N ILE A 98 41.10 13.95 10.13
CA ILE A 98 40.40 14.55 11.27
C ILE A 98 40.81 13.83 12.53
N ASP A 99 41.33 14.56 13.52
CA ASP A 99 41.70 14.05 14.83
C ASP A 99 40.57 14.34 15.84
N PHE A 100 39.97 13.29 16.40
CA PHE A 100 38.94 13.36 17.43
C PHE A 100 39.50 13.27 18.87
N GLY A 101 40.83 13.36 19.02
CA GLY A 101 41.59 13.18 20.26
C GLY A 101 41.78 11.73 20.69
N THR A 102 40.88 10.84 20.29
CA THR A 102 40.92 9.40 20.59
C THR A 102 41.19 8.53 19.36
N SER A 103 40.87 9.05 18.18
CA SER A 103 41.05 8.39 16.89
C SER A 103 41.29 9.44 15.80
N LYS A 104 41.88 8.99 14.69
CA LYS A 104 42.02 9.77 13.47
C LYS A 104 41.23 9.11 12.35
N TRP A 105 40.65 9.92 11.47
CA TRP A 105 39.86 9.45 10.34
C TRP A 105 40.17 10.26 9.09
N THR A 106 40.44 9.58 7.98
CA THR A 106 40.65 10.24 6.68
C THR A 106 39.36 10.19 5.87
N THR A 107 38.90 11.34 5.37
CA THR A 107 37.68 11.44 4.57
C THR A 107 37.83 12.48 3.46
N ALA A 108 37.14 12.25 2.34
CA ALA A 108 36.87 13.32 1.41
C ALA A 108 35.93 14.36 2.03
N ASP A 109 35.92 15.57 1.48
CA ASP A 109 35.06 16.66 1.93
C ASP A 109 33.66 16.55 1.28
N PRO A 110 32.55 16.42 2.05
CA PRO A 110 31.19 16.51 1.54
C PRO A 110 30.89 17.76 0.69
N TYR A 111 31.59 18.87 0.93
CA TYR A 111 31.42 20.14 0.23
C TYR A 111 32.32 20.29 -1.01
N SER A 112 33.04 19.23 -1.39
CA SER A 112 33.86 19.22 -2.61
C SER A 112 33.07 18.83 -3.87
N PHE A 113 31.91 18.17 -3.72
CA PHE A 113 31.13 17.57 -4.79
C PHE A 113 30.12 18.54 -5.44
N ASP A 114 29.99 18.44 -6.77
CA ASP A 114 29.02 19.19 -7.57
C ASP A 114 27.57 18.74 -7.32
N LEU A 115 26.61 19.38 -8.00
CA LEU A 115 25.17 19.10 -7.91
C LEU A 115 24.87 17.59 -8.07
N ILE A 116 24.04 17.07 -7.16
CA ILE A 116 23.72 15.64 -7.06
C ILE A 116 22.50 15.30 -7.88
N ILE A 117 21.49 16.18 -7.83
CA ILE A 117 20.22 16.05 -8.55
C ILE A 117 20.30 16.81 -9.87
N GLY A 118 19.83 16.23 -10.96
CA GLY A 118 19.82 16.88 -12.27
C GLY A 118 18.77 17.99 -12.38
N GLU A 119 18.96 18.93 -13.32
CA GLU A 119 17.96 19.98 -13.60
C GLU A 119 16.62 19.38 -14.05
N GLN A 120 16.65 18.25 -14.77
CA GLN A 120 15.45 17.57 -15.26
C GLN A 120 14.63 16.95 -14.12
N ASP A 121 15.29 16.37 -13.12
CA ASP A 121 14.63 15.81 -11.93
C ASP A 121 13.95 16.93 -11.14
N CYS A 122 14.65 18.06 -10.95
CA CYS A 122 14.08 19.26 -10.32
C CYS A 122 12.84 19.78 -11.08
N TYR A 123 12.88 19.80 -12.42
CA TYR A 123 11.76 20.23 -13.25
C TYR A 123 10.54 19.32 -13.08
N PHE A 124 10.70 18.01 -13.26
CA PHE A 124 9.59 17.06 -13.15
C PHE A 124 9.06 16.96 -11.72
N TRP A 125 9.92 17.15 -10.71
CA TRP A 125 9.48 17.25 -9.32
C TRP A 125 8.52 18.43 -9.11
N GLY A 126 8.90 19.63 -9.57
CA GLY A 126 8.05 20.82 -9.47
C GLY A 126 6.76 20.74 -10.32
N GLU A 127 6.80 20.04 -11.45
CA GLU A 127 5.62 19.78 -12.28
C GLU A 127 4.67 18.75 -11.63
N GLY A 128 5.21 17.84 -10.82
CA GLY A 128 4.48 16.73 -10.22
C GLY A 128 4.32 15.51 -11.14
N THR A 129 5.32 15.27 -12.00
CA THR A 129 5.36 14.18 -12.99
C THR A 129 6.64 13.31 -12.91
N HIS A 130 7.44 13.48 -11.86
CA HIS A 130 8.63 12.67 -11.57
C HIS A 130 8.23 11.33 -10.93
N TYR A 131 7.74 10.38 -11.73
CA TYR A 131 7.26 9.08 -11.27
C TYR A 131 8.32 8.18 -10.62
N ASP A 132 9.60 8.40 -10.94
CA ASP A 132 10.75 7.72 -10.32
C ASP A 132 11.46 8.58 -9.27
N ALA A 133 10.76 9.52 -8.62
CA ALA A 133 11.35 10.41 -7.62
C ALA A 133 12.03 9.67 -6.46
N TYR A 134 11.62 8.43 -6.17
CA TYR A 134 12.27 7.58 -5.17
C TYR A 134 13.68 7.10 -5.55
N LYS A 135 14.11 7.29 -6.80
CA LYS A 135 15.49 7.02 -7.25
C LYS A 135 16.42 8.23 -7.08
N THR A 136 15.86 9.40 -6.76
CA THR A 136 16.59 10.67 -6.66
C THR A 136 16.47 11.30 -5.27
N LEU A 137 15.25 11.34 -4.72
CA LEU A 137 14.97 11.70 -3.34
C LEU A 137 15.19 10.50 -2.41
N GLY A 138 15.53 10.78 -1.15
CA GLY A 138 15.88 9.77 -0.16
C GLY A 138 17.40 9.65 0.05
N ALA A 139 17.86 8.46 0.41
CA ALA A 139 19.28 8.13 0.60
C ALA A 139 19.72 7.03 -0.38
N HIS A 140 20.69 7.35 -1.24
CA HIS A 140 21.16 6.48 -2.32
C HIS A 140 22.67 6.25 -2.22
N PRO A 141 23.11 5.03 -1.82
CA PRO A 141 24.51 4.63 -1.93
C PRO A 141 25.01 4.79 -3.37
N ARG A 142 26.10 5.53 -3.58
CA ARG A 142 26.70 5.70 -4.90
C ARG A 142 28.15 6.10 -4.84
N THR A 143 28.85 5.94 -5.96
CA THR A 143 30.22 6.42 -6.14
C THR A 143 30.21 7.72 -6.95
N ILE A 144 30.80 8.80 -6.41
CA ILE A 144 31.02 10.07 -7.13
C ILE A 144 32.52 10.35 -7.15
N ASP A 145 33.10 10.62 -8.32
CA ASP A 145 34.53 10.91 -8.50
C ASP A 145 35.47 9.85 -7.89
N GLY A 146 35.04 8.59 -7.94
CA GLY A 146 35.76 7.44 -7.39
C GLY A 146 35.69 7.31 -5.86
N ILE A 147 34.82 8.07 -5.20
CA ILE A 147 34.61 8.05 -3.75
C ILE A 147 33.24 7.44 -3.44
N GLU A 148 33.24 6.37 -2.65
CA GLU A 148 32.02 5.74 -2.15
C GLU A 148 31.39 6.57 -1.02
N GLY A 149 30.07 6.63 -1.01
CA GLY A 149 29.28 7.31 0.00
C GLY A 149 27.80 7.25 -0.30
N THR A 150 27.03 8.12 0.33
CA THR A 150 25.57 8.18 0.14
C THR A 150 25.13 9.58 -0.25
N ALA A 151 24.31 9.67 -1.30
CA ALA A 151 23.63 10.88 -1.70
C ALA A 151 22.29 10.99 -0.96
N PHE A 152 22.09 12.09 -0.27
CA PHE A 152 20.87 12.41 0.47
C PHE A 152 20.12 13.54 -0.22
N ALA A 153 18.81 13.41 -0.35
CA ALA A 153 17.95 14.44 -0.90
C ALA A 153 16.56 14.47 -0.25
N VAL A 154 16.07 15.66 0.14
CA VAL A 154 14.77 15.81 0.80
C VAL A 154 14.08 17.12 0.43
N TRP A 155 12.77 17.05 0.21
CA TRP A 155 11.94 18.22 -0.09
C TRP A 155 11.53 18.95 1.20
N ALA A 156 11.99 20.19 1.36
CA ALA A 156 11.69 21.04 2.51
C ALA A 156 11.80 22.53 2.09
N PRO A 157 10.90 23.01 1.23
CA PRO A 157 11.03 24.30 0.54
C PRO A 157 11.02 25.51 1.47
N ASN A 158 10.44 25.42 2.67
CA ASN A 158 10.38 26.53 3.62
C ASN A 158 11.39 26.40 4.77
N ALA A 159 12.10 25.27 4.86
CA ALA A 159 13.14 25.11 5.86
C ALA A 159 14.22 26.20 5.70
N ARG A 160 14.75 26.65 6.84
CA ARG A 160 15.91 27.56 6.91
C ARG A 160 17.22 26.78 6.81
N ARG A 161 17.23 25.57 7.37
CA ARG A 161 18.36 24.63 7.32
C ARG A 161 17.84 23.21 7.31
N VAL A 162 18.48 22.37 6.52
CA VAL A 162 18.39 20.92 6.66
C VAL A 162 19.79 20.35 6.82
N SER A 163 19.94 19.34 7.66
CA SER A 163 21.21 18.64 7.89
C SER A 163 20.97 17.14 8.01
N VAL A 164 21.90 16.34 7.52
CA VAL A 164 21.85 14.88 7.71
C VAL A 164 22.49 14.55 9.06
N VAL A 165 21.77 13.83 9.91
CA VAL A 165 22.25 13.40 11.22
C VAL A 165 22.13 11.90 11.33
N GLY A 166 23.12 11.26 11.95
CA GLY A 166 23.18 9.81 12.07
C GLY A 166 24.35 9.35 12.93
N ASP A 167 24.58 8.04 12.93
CA ASP A 167 25.65 7.43 13.73
C ASP A 167 27.03 7.98 13.35
N PHE A 168 27.25 8.21 12.05
CA PHE A 168 28.51 8.71 11.46
C PHE A 168 28.89 10.15 11.86
N ASN A 169 27.97 10.94 12.40
CA ASN A 169 28.27 12.27 12.94
C ASN A 169 27.75 12.49 14.37
N ARG A 170 27.49 11.41 15.11
CA ARG A 170 26.99 11.47 16.49
C ARG A 170 25.73 12.32 16.62
N TRP A 171 24.90 12.31 15.59
CA TRP A 171 23.65 13.05 15.54
C TRP A 171 23.80 14.59 15.66
N ASP A 172 24.93 15.15 15.26
CA ASP A 172 25.18 16.61 15.27
C ASP A 172 24.92 17.26 13.89
N GLY A 173 23.81 18.00 13.78
CA GLY A 173 23.40 18.66 12.54
C GLY A 173 24.35 19.75 12.03
N ARG A 174 25.37 20.16 12.78
CA ARG A 174 26.32 21.20 12.33
C ARG A 174 27.39 20.65 11.37
N THR A 175 27.57 19.34 11.30
CA THR A 175 28.67 18.73 10.49
C THR A 175 28.29 18.50 9.03
N HIS A 176 27.02 18.19 8.75
CA HIS A 176 26.55 17.76 7.43
C HIS A 176 25.31 18.57 7.02
N ILE A 177 25.52 19.88 6.89
CA ILE A 177 24.50 20.83 6.46
C ILE A 177 24.31 20.71 4.93
N MET A 178 23.08 20.53 4.49
CA MET A 178 22.73 20.31 3.08
C MET A 178 22.66 21.65 2.31
N ARG A 179 22.80 21.61 0.98
CA ARG A 179 22.48 22.76 0.10
C ARG A 179 21.05 22.70 -0.40
N LYS A 180 20.43 23.86 -0.59
CA LYS A 180 19.07 23.99 -1.13
C LYS A 180 19.09 24.30 -2.63
N ARG A 181 18.40 23.47 -3.41
CA ARG A 181 18.02 23.70 -4.80
C ARG A 181 16.79 24.59 -4.84
N ILE A 182 17.00 25.89 -4.98
CA ILE A 182 15.95 26.91 -4.84
C ILE A 182 14.80 26.67 -5.83
N GLU A 183 15.12 26.23 -7.04
CA GLU A 183 14.19 25.96 -8.14
C GLU A 183 13.17 24.84 -7.83
N ALA A 184 13.51 23.89 -6.95
CA ALA A 184 12.68 22.74 -6.62
C ALA A 184 12.33 22.64 -5.12
N GLY A 185 12.95 23.46 -4.27
CA GLY A 185 12.79 23.38 -2.81
C GLY A 185 13.38 22.11 -2.19
N VAL A 186 14.28 21.43 -2.90
CA VAL A 186 14.93 20.18 -2.48
C VAL A 186 16.29 20.48 -1.88
N TRP A 187 16.61 19.84 -0.76
CA TRP A 187 17.91 19.89 -0.13
C TRP A 187 18.72 18.66 -0.52
N GLU A 188 20.01 18.80 -0.81
CA GLU A 188 20.88 17.69 -1.19
C GLU A 188 22.27 17.75 -0.52
N LEU A 189 22.87 16.59 -0.29
CA LEU A 189 24.26 16.44 0.17
C LEU A 189 24.78 15.03 -0.13
N PHE A 190 26.05 14.91 -0.54
CA PHE A 190 26.73 13.63 -0.65
C PHE A 190 27.71 13.50 0.51
N ILE A 191 27.63 12.40 1.25
CA ILE A 191 28.48 12.17 2.42
C ILE A 191 29.38 10.96 2.13
N PRO A 192 30.69 11.18 1.92
CA PRO A 192 31.67 10.11 1.75
C PRO A 192 31.70 9.14 2.93
N GLY A 193 31.85 7.86 2.64
CA GLY A 193 31.99 6.80 3.65
C GLY A 193 30.73 6.43 4.42
N VAL A 194 29.58 7.07 4.15
CA VAL A 194 28.27 6.61 4.65
C VAL A 194 27.77 5.49 3.74
N THR A 195 27.38 4.37 4.33
CA THR A 195 27.10 3.10 3.64
C THR A 195 25.77 2.50 4.07
N GLU A 196 25.35 1.43 3.42
CA GLU A 196 24.11 0.72 3.77
C GLU A 196 24.11 0.23 5.22
N GLY A 197 22.95 0.35 5.86
CA GLY A 197 22.74 0.03 7.26
C GLY A 197 23.01 1.18 8.23
N ASP A 198 23.68 2.25 7.78
CA ASP A 198 23.85 3.44 8.62
C ASP A 198 22.50 4.10 8.93
N HIS A 199 22.28 4.40 10.21
CA HIS A 199 21.08 5.10 10.66
C HIS A 199 21.20 6.59 10.39
N TYR A 200 20.11 7.19 9.89
CA TYR A 200 20.04 8.62 9.68
C TYR A 200 18.64 9.21 9.88
N LYS A 201 18.60 10.53 10.03
CA LYS A 201 17.44 11.41 9.96
C LYS A 201 17.83 12.73 9.31
N PHE A 202 16.82 13.54 9.01
CA PHE A 202 17.00 14.96 8.71
C PHE A 202 16.76 15.80 9.95
N GLU A 203 17.75 16.60 10.33
CA GLU A 203 17.54 17.70 11.27
C GLU A 203 17.05 18.92 10.48
N VAL A 204 15.83 19.35 10.75
CA VAL A 204 15.15 20.43 10.03
C VAL A 204 14.94 21.60 10.96
N VAL A 205 15.47 22.77 10.57
CA VAL A 205 15.13 24.06 11.17
C VAL A 205 14.03 24.68 10.32
N GLY A 206 12.81 24.68 10.86
CA GLY A 206 11.63 25.15 10.16
C GLY A 206 11.59 26.66 9.96
N ASP A 207 10.57 27.15 9.26
CA ASP A 207 10.44 28.58 8.91
C ASP A 207 10.37 29.51 10.14
N HIS A 208 9.98 29.01 11.32
CA HIS A 208 9.93 29.81 12.55
C HIS A 208 11.10 29.53 13.51
N GLY A 209 12.09 28.73 13.10
CA GLY A 209 13.32 28.45 13.84
C GLY A 209 13.25 27.26 14.80
N GLU A 210 12.13 26.53 14.82
CA GLU A 210 11.98 25.25 15.51
C GLU A 210 12.90 24.19 14.89
N LEU A 211 13.56 23.43 15.75
CA LEU A 211 14.44 22.33 15.34
C LEU A 211 13.73 21.01 15.58
N THR A 212 13.59 20.20 14.53
CA THR A 212 12.94 18.89 14.57
C THR A 212 13.81 17.82 13.93
N LEU A 213 13.62 16.57 14.35
CA LEU A 213 14.24 15.40 13.72
C LEU A 213 13.18 14.63 12.95
N LYS A 214 13.33 14.61 11.62
CA LYS A 214 12.41 13.98 10.69
C LYS A 214 12.99 12.70 10.13
N THR A 215 12.17 11.65 10.11
CA THR A 215 12.43 10.45 9.33
C THR A 215 12.33 10.82 7.85
N ASP A 216 13.17 10.21 7.02
CA ASP A 216 13.17 10.47 5.59
C ASP A 216 11.84 10.05 4.95
N PRO A 217 11.09 10.96 4.29
CA PRO A 217 9.84 10.61 3.60
C PRO A 217 10.01 9.54 2.52
N PHE A 218 11.21 9.45 1.93
CA PHE A 218 11.60 8.49 0.89
C PHE A 218 12.49 7.36 1.43
N ALA A 219 12.49 7.13 2.75
CA ALA A 219 13.23 6.01 3.35
C ALA A 219 12.81 4.68 2.71
N LEU A 220 13.79 3.94 2.19
CA LEU A 220 13.60 2.59 1.67
C LEU A 220 13.64 1.53 2.78
N ARG A 221 14.20 1.90 3.93
CA ARG A 221 14.23 1.10 5.15
C ARG A 221 14.17 1.99 6.38
N THR A 222 13.43 1.56 7.38
CA THR A 222 13.16 2.31 8.60
C THR A 222 13.32 1.41 9.83
N GLN A 223 13.54 2.03 10.98
CA GLN A 223 13.37 1.37 12.28
C GLN A 223 11.89 1.43 12.70
N TRP A 224 11.47 0.51 13.57
CA TRP A 224 10.12 0.48 14.12
C TRP A 224 10.08 0.72 15.65
N GLY A 225 8.87 0.98 16.15
CA GLY A 225 8.59 1.18 17.57
C GLY A 225 9.04 2.55 18.07
N GLN A 226 9.76 2.61 19.18
CA GLN A 226 10.29 3.88 19.72
C GLN A 226 11.50 4.41 18.94
N LYS A 227 12.05 3.59 18.05
CA LYS A 227 13.17 3.94 17.17
C LYS A 227 12.61 4.31 15.81
N THR A 228 12.96 5.49 15.32
CA THR A 228 12.34 6.07 14.12
C THR A 228 13.37 6.55 13.09
N ALA A 229 14.63 6.11 13.17
CA ALA A 229 15.61 6.47 12.16
C ALA A 229 15.32 5.73 10.84
N ALA A 230 15.63 6.38 9.73
CA ALA A 230 15.79 5.68 8.46
C ALA A 230 17.14 4.95 8.44
N LEU A 231 17.26 3.93 7.60
CA LEU A 231 18.52 3.26 7.31
C LEU A 231 18.84 3.47 5.84
N VAL A 232 20.11 3.77 5.54
CA VAL A 232 20.59 3.77 4.16
C VAL A 232 20.44 2.35 3.60
N HIS A 233 19.81 2.22 2.43
CA HIS A 233 19.52 0.93 1.83
C HIS A 233 19.46 1.04 0.31
N SER A 234 20.00 0.04 -0.40
CA SER A 234 19.86 -0.10 -1.85
C SER A 234 18.86 -1.20 -2.20
N LEU A 235 18.14 -1.02 -3.31
CA LEU A 235 17.22 -2.01 -3.88
C LEU A 235 17.91 -2.96 -4.87
N ASP A 236 19.21 -2.79 -5.12
CA ASP A 236 19.96 -3.50 -6.17
C ASP A 236 20.35 -4.95 -5.79
N HIS A 237 20.07 -5.38 -4.56
CA HIS A 237 20.58 -6.67 -4.02
C HIS A 237 19.71 -7.88 -4.38
N TYR A 238 18.41 -7.68 -4.61
CA TYR A 238 17.47 -8.78 -4.84
C TYR A 238 17.41 -9.20 -6.32
N THR A 239 17.44 -10.50 -6.58
CA THR A 239 17.26 -11.07 -7.92
C THR A 239 15.94 -11.84 -7.98
N TRP A 240 14.99 -11.31 -8.76
CA TRP A 240 13.66 -11.90 -8.98
C TRP A 240 13.69 -13.16 -9.85
N ASN A 241 12.73 -14.07 -9.62
CA ASN A 241 12.53 -15.28 -10.43
C ASN A 241 11.08 -15.41 -10.93
N ASP A 242 10.36 -14.29 -11.07
CA ASP A 242 8.94 -14.21 -11.40
C ASP A 242 8.64 -13.67 -12.80
N GLN A 243 9.64 -13.63 -13.68
CA GLN A 243 9.51 -13.05 -15.03
C GLN A 243 8.32 -13.63 -15.81
N GLU A 244 8.05 -14.94 -15.70
CA GLU A 244 6.90 -15.58 -16.35
C GLU A 244 5.56 -15.05 -15.82
N TRP A 245 5.47 -14.79 -14.51
CA TRP A 245 4.29 -14.16 -13.91
C TRP A 245 4.09 -12.75 -14.44
N MET A 246 5.14 -11.94 -14.45
CA MET A 246 5.07 -10.54 -14.89
C MET A 246 4.65 -10.42 -16.36
N GLU A 247 5.13 -11.30 -17.23
CA GLU A 247 4.71 -11.38 -18.63
C GLU A 247 3.24 -11.81 -18.78
N ARG A 248 2.81 -12.79 -18.00
CA ARG A 248 1.42 -13.26 -17.98
C ARG A 248 0.48 -12.16 -17.49
N ARG A 249 0.82 -11.49 -16.39
CA ARG A 249 0.05 -10.38 -15.83
C ARG A 249 -0.16 -9.28 -16.85
N ALA A 250 0.89 -8.87 -17.56
CA ALA A 250 0.83 -7.81 -18.57
C ALA A 250 -0.17 -8.07 -19.72
N SER A 251 -0.49 -9.34 -19.99
CA SER A 251 -1.44 -9.76 -21.02
C SER A 251 -2.77 -10.30 -20.47
N ALA A 252 -2.90 -10.39 -19.14
CA ALA A 252 -4.09 -10.90 -18.48
C ALA A 252 -5.23 -9.88 -18.51
N ASP A 253 -6.45 -10.39 -18.47
CA ASP A 253 -7.66 -9.60 -18.33
C ASP A 253 -8.30 -9.90 -16.96
N PRO A 254 -8.06 -9.06 -15.94
CA PRO A 254 -8.57 -9.31 -14.59
C PRO A 254 -10.10 -9.25 -14.52
N TYR A 255 -10.78 -8.61 -15.49
CA TYR A 255 -12.25 -8.52 -15.52
C TYR A 255 -12.89 -9.84 -15.92
N HIS A 256 -12.23 -10.61 -16.79
CA HIS A 256 -12.74 -11.86 -17.36
C HIS A 256 -11.97 -13.10 -16.88
N SER A 257 -11.30 -13.00 -15.73
CA SER A 257 -10.62 -14.10 -15.06
C SER A 257 -11.09 -14.23 -13.61
N ALA A 258 -10.80 -15.38 -13.00
CA ALA A 258 -11.14 -15.64 -11.62
C ALA A 258 -10.26 -14.84 -10.65
N MET A 259 -10.89 -14.04 -9.80
CA MET A 259 -10.24 -13.35 -8.69
C MET A 259 -10.93 -13.70 -7.37
N SER A 260 -10.25 -14.52 -6.56
CA SER A 260 -10.64 -14.86 -5.21
C SER A 260 -9.47 -14.52 -4.28
N VAL A 261 -9.73 -13.59 -3.38
CA VAL A 261 -8.72 -12.91 -2.56
C VAL A 261 -8.82 -13.38 -1.11
N TYR A 262 -7.66 -13.72 -0.54
CA TYR A 262 -7.51 -13.95 0.90
C TYR A 262 -6.88 -12.70 1.54
N GLU A 263 -7.67 -11.95 2.30
CA GLU A 263 -7.20 -10.73 2.98
C GLU A 263 -6.48 -11.10 4.30
N VAL A 264 -5.30 -10.52 4.54
CA VAL A 264 -4.39 -10.94 5.60
C VAL A 264 -3.75 -9.74 6.32
N HIS A 265 -3.86 -9.73 7.65
CA HIS A 265 -2.95 -8.96 8.50
C HIS A 265 -1.75 -9.82 8.91
N LEU A 266 -0.58 -9.57 8.29
CA LEU A 266 0.63 -10.39 8.49
C LEU A 266 1.01 -10.55 9.97
N GLY A 267 0.84 -9.48 10.76
CA GLY A 267 1.22 -9.45 12.17
C GLY A 267 0.33 -10.30 13.08
N SER A 268 -0.79 -10.84 12.61
CA SER A 268 -1.71 -11.63 13.44
C SER A 268 -2.26 -12.88 12.75
N TRP A 269 -1.82 -13.19 11.53
CA TRP A 269 -2.18 -14.44 10.88
C TRP A 269 -1.68 -15.64 11.69
N ALA A 270 -0.38 -15.67 11.98
CA ALA A 270 0.23 -16.63 12.89
C ALA A 270 1.41 -16.00 13.66
N ARG A 271 1.73 -16.59 14.82
CA ARG A 271 2.82 -16.18 15.70
C ARG A 271 3.64 -17.41 16.07
N VAL A 272 4.93 -17.21 16.33
CA VAL A 272 5.81 -18.30 16.79
C VAL A 272 5.65 -18.43 18.30
N THR A 273 4.79 -19.36 18.72
CA THR A 273 4.44 -19.53 20.14
C THR A 273 5.62 -19.97 21.00
N GLU A 274 6.53 -20.78 20.45
CA GLU A 274 7.73 -21.25 21.14
C GLU A 274 8.76 -20.13 21.34
N ASP A 275 8.66 -19.04 20.57
CA ASP A 275 9.56 -17.89 20.61
C ASP A 275 8.81 -16.63 21.10
N GLY A 276 8.14 -16.78 22.24
CA GLY A 276 7.52 -15.66 22.95
C GLY A 276 6.39 -14.93 22.19
N ASN A 277 5.68 -15.63 21.28
CA ASN A 277 4.67 -15.04 20.39
C ASN A 277 5.22 -13.95 19.46
N ARG A 278 6.49 -14.05 19.03
CA ARG A 278 7.00 -13.15 18.00
C ARG A 278 6.21 -13.27 16.70
N TRP A 279 6.25 -12.20 15.91
CA TRP A 279 5.77 -12.24 14.53
C TRP A 279 6.56 -13.26 13.70
N LEU A 280 5.90 -13.84 12.71
CA LEU A 280 6.60 -14.50 11.61
C LEU A 280 7.36 -13.47 10.80
N THR A 281 8.51 -13.88 10.26
CA THR A 281 9.24 -13.08 9.28
C THR A 281 8.59 -13.19 7.90
N TYR A 282 8.88 -12.27 6.97
CA TYR A 282 8.40 -12.37 5.59
C TYR A 282 8.80 -13.69 4.93
N ARG A 283 9.99 -14.24 5.24
CA ARG A 283 10.44 -15.55 4.74
C ARG A 283 9.61 -16.70 5.30
N GLU A 284 9.31 -16.68 6.60
CA GLU A 284 8.46 -17.72 7.20
C GLU A 284 7.01 -17.64 6.71
N LEU A 285 6.52 -16.42 6.41
CA LEU A 285 5.22 -16.21 5.77
C LEU A 285 5.24 -16.74 4.33
N ALA A 286 6.32 -16.55 3.59
CA ALA A 286 6.46 -17.07 2.22
C ALA A 286 6.30 -18.59 2.16
N ASP A 287 6.73 -19.30 3.20
CA ASP A 287 6.47 -20.73 3.32
C ASP A 287 5.03 -21.00 3.80
N GLN A 288 4.68 -20.52 5.01
CA GLN A 288 3.47 -20.98 5.70
C GLN A 288 2.18 -20.38 5.15
N LEU A 289 2.16 -19.08 4.85
CA LEU A 289 0.97 -18.39 4.35
C LEU A 289 0.69 -18.83 2.92
N LEU A 290 1.71 -18.87 2.06
CA LEU A 290 1.50 -19.24 0.65
C LEU A 290 1.11 -20.71 0.50
N ASP A 291 1.65 -21.63 1.30
CA ASP A 291 1.18 -23.03 1.35
C ASP A 291 -0.32 -23.10 1.69
N HIS A 292 -0.78 -22.26 2.61
CA HIS A 292 -2.18 -22.21 3.01
C HIS A 292 -3.08 -21.67 1.90
N VAL A 293 -2.68 -20.55 1.29
CA VAL A 293 -3.41 -19.87 0.21
C VAL A 293 -3.53 -20.79 -1.02
N GLU A 294 -2.45 -21.45 -1.40
CA GLU A 294 -2.41 -22.40 -2.50
C GLU A 294 -3.30 -23.62 -2.23
N LYS A 295 -3.23 -24.20 -1.03
CA LYS A 295 -4.09 -25.33 -0.62
C LYS A 295 -5.57 -25.00 -0.74
N LEU A 296 -5.95 -23.74 -0.48
CA LEU A 296 -7.34 -23.27 -0.58
C LEU A 296 -7.70 -22.71 -1.96
N ASN A 297 -6.82 -22.81 -2.96
CA ASN A 297 -7.05 -22.36 -4.33
C ASN A 297 -7.41 -20.87 -4.47
N PHE A 298 -7.03 -20.02 -3.52
CA PHE A 298 -7.12 -18.57 -3.72
C PHE A 298 -6.21 -18.14 -4.87
N THR A 299 -6.61 -17.11 -5.61
CA THR A 299 -5.81 -16.59 -6.73
C THR A 299 -4.94 -15.40 -6.32
N HIS A 300 -5.32 -14.70 -5.24
CA HIS A 300 -4.59 -13.56 -4.72
C HIS A 300 -4.56 -13.57 -3.19
N ILE A 301 -3.53 -12.92 -2.63
CA ILE A 301 -3.54 -12.41 -1.26
C ILE A 301 -3.70 -10.89 -1.29
N GLU A 302 -4.47 -10.33 -0.37
CA GLU A 302 -4.51 -8.89 -0.11
C GLU A 302 -3.90 -8.64 1.26
N LEU A 303 -2.80 -7.89 1.28
CA LEU A 303 -2.09 -7.55 2.49
C LEU A 303 -2.67 -6.25 3.03
N MET A 304 -3.18 -6.28 4.26
CA MET A 304 -3.39 -5.07 5.05
C MET A 304 -2.08 -4.25 5.11
N PRO A 305 -2.11 -2.92 5.37
CA PRO A 305 -0.97 -2.07 5.07
C PRO A 305 0.33 -2.55 5.72
N ILE A 306 1.32 -2.85 4.88
CA ILE A 306 2.68 -3.20 5.30
C ILE A 306 3.66 -2.03 5.16
N THR A 307 3.19 -0.87 4.71
CA THR A 307 3.98 0.37 4.63
C THR A 307 4.31 0.86 6.05
N GLU A 308 5.55 1.25 6.37
CA GLU A 308 5.96 1.45 7.77
C GLU A 308 5.03 2.38 8.58
N PHE A 309 4.63 1.93 9.77
CA PHE A 309 3.67 2.57 10.67
C PHE A 309 4.15 2.51 12.14
N PRO A 310 3.86 3.52 12.97
CA PRO A 310 4.39 3.60 14.33
C PRO A 310 3.58 2.77 15.34
N PHE A 311 2.31 2.47 15.05
CA PHE A 311 1.39 1.88 16.03
C PHE A 311 0.66 0.64 15.50
N ASP A 312 0.85 -0.51 16.16
CA ASP A 312 0.26 -1.80 15.77
C ASP A 312 -1.27 -1.78 15.78
N GLY A 313 -1.88 -1.04 16.71
CA GLY A 313 -3.34 -0.91 16.81
C GLY A 313 -3.98 -0.05 15.72
N SER A 314 -3.18 0.56 14.84
CA SER A 314 -3.68 1.16 13.59
C SER A 314 -3.91 0.13 12.49
N TRP A 315 -3.47 -1.12 12.69
CA TRP A 315 -3.46 -2.21 11.72
C TRP A 315 -2.68 -1.90 10.43
N GLY A 316 -1.88 -0.83 10.46
CA GLY A 316 -1.11 -0.31 9.34
C GLY A 316 -1.70 0.95 8.70
N TYR A 317 -2.96 1.32 9.00
CA TYR A 317 -3.62 2.46 8.34
C TYR A 317 -3.12 3.85 8.78
N GLN A 318 -2.21 3.95 9.75
CA GLN A 318 -1.56 5.20 10.12
C GLN A 318 -0.10 5.20 9.70
N VAL A 319 0.14 5.42 8.41
CA VAL A 319 1.44 5.26 7.75
C VAL A 319 2.38 6.45 8.00
N THR A 320 3.67 6.17 8.19
CA THR A 320 4.74 7.18 8.29
C THR A 320 5.89 6.98 7.29
N GLY A 321 6.14 5.76 6.81
CA GLY A 321 7.22 5.46 5.86
C GLY A 321 6.72 4.89 4.54
N TYR A 322 6.28 5.77 3.63
CA TYR A 322 5.56 5.42 2.38
C TYR A 322 6.34 4.56 1.37
N PHE A 323 7.66 4.49 1.50
CA PHE A 323 8.57 3.82 0.56
C PHE A 323 9.27 2.60 1.15
N SER A 324 8.92 2.19 2.38
CA SER A 324 9.53 1.04 3.05
C SER A 324 8.48 0.05 3.55
N PRO A 325 8.65 -1.26 3.31
CA PRO A 325 7.92 -2.27 4.06
C PRO A 325 8.31 -2.20 5.54
N THR A 326 7.35 -2.51 6.41
CA THR A 326 7.54 -2.42 7.84
C THR A 326 8.64 -3.37 8.29
N SER A 327 9.55 -2.84 9.08
CA SER A 327 10.71 -3.57 9.60
C SER A 327 10.36 -4.60 10.68
N ARG A 328 9.07 -4.74 11.03
CA ARG A 328 8.55 -5.74 11.99
C ARG A 328 8.78 -7.19 11.56
N TYR A 329 8.77 -7.46 10.25
CA TYR A 329 8.80 -8.83 9.71
C TYR A 329 10.07 -9.17 8.94
N GLY A 330 11.02 -8.24 8.81
CA GLY A 330 12.26 -8.45 8.06
C GLY A 330 12.73 -7.18 7.39
N ASP A 331 13.64 -7.32 6.44
CA ASP A 331 14.08 -6.22 5.59
C ASP A 331 13.31 -6.18 4.25
N PRO A 332 13.53 -5.16 3.41
CA PRO A 332 12.85 -5.06 2.13
C PRO A 332 13.06 -6.25 1.17
N ASP A 333 14.22 -6.90 1.20
CA ASP A 333 14.50 -8.06 0.34
C ASP A 333 13.79 -9.32 0.85
N ASP A 334 13.58 -9.44 2.17
CA ASP A 334 12.72 -10.48 2.72
C ASP A 334 11.26 -10.31 2.24
N PHE A 335 10.77 -9.07 2.08
CA PHE A 335 9.45 -8.82 1.51
C PHE A 335 9.40 -9.12 0.00
N ARG A 336 10.43 -8.74 -0.76
CA ARG A 336 10.55 -9.16 -2.17
C ARG A 336 10.52 -10.66 -2.33
N TYR A 337 11.19 -11.39 -1.43
CA TYR A 337 11.16 -12.85 -1.40
C TYR A 337 9.75 -13.40 -1.23
N LEU A 338 8.93 -12.83 -0.33
CA LEU A 338 7.52 -13.22 -0.17
C LEU A 338 6.73 -13.05 -1.48
N VAL A 339 6.88 -11.91 -2.15
CA VAL A 339 6.18 -11.63 -3.42
C VAL A 339 6.68 -12.56 -4.54
N ASP A 340 7.99 -12.75 -4.66
CA ASP A 340 8.59 -13.63 -5.67
C ASP A 340 8.10 -15.09 -5.50
N GLN A 341 8.03 -15.57 -4.26
CA GLN A 341 7.47 -16.89 -3.96
C GLN A 341 5.97 -16.98 -4.26
N ALA A 342 5.20 -15.91 -4.03
CA ALA A 342 3.78 -15.88 -4.39
C ALA A 342 3.60 -16.01 -5.92
N HIS A 343 4.36 -15.24 -6.69
CA HIS A 343 4.30 -15.25 -8.14
C HIS A 343 4.72 -16.60 -8.75
N GLN A 344 5.77 -17.23 -8.21
CA GLN A 344 6.21 -18.57 -8.62
C GLN A 344 5.15 -19.65 -8.37
N ARG A 345 4.23 -19.42 -7.41
CA ARG A 345 3.08 -20.29 -7.11
C ARG A 345 1.80 -19.86 -7.83
N GLY A 346 1.86 -18.82 -8.67
CA GLY A 346 0.71 -18.30 -9.40
C GLY A 346 -0.29 -17.54 -8.53
N ILE A 347 0.16 -16.98 -7.40
CA ILE A 347 -0.65 -16.18 -6.48
C ILE A 347 -0.29 -14.70 -6.68
N GLY A 348 -1.29 -13.87 -6.97
CA GLY A 348 -1.10 -12.43 -7.06
C GLY A 348 -1.08 -11.75 -5.70
N VAL A 349 -0.37 -10.62 -5.58
CA VAL A 349 -0.26 -9.84 -4.33
C VAL A 349 -0.88 -8.46 -4.50
N ILE A 350 -1.91 -8.19 -3.70
CA ILE A 350 -2.55 -6.88 -3.56
C ILE A 350 -2.07 -6.26 -2.24
N LEU A 351 -1.83 -4.95 -2.24
CA LEU A 351 -1.43 -4.21 -1.05
C LEU A 351 -2.44 -3.11 -0.73
N ASP A 352 -2.93 -3.08 0.50
CA ASP A 352 -3.60 -1.91 1.05
C ASP A 352 -2.61 -0.75 1.14
N TRP A 353 -2.90 0.28 0.36
CA TRP A 353 -2.09 1.49 0.26
C TRP A 353 -2.92 2.69 0.72
N VAL A 354 -2.31 3.55 1.53
CA VAL A 354 -3.04 4.51 2.38
C VAL A 354 -2.73 5.97 1.98
N PRO A 355 -3.29 6.48 0.87
CA PRO A 355 -3.09 7.86 0.43
C PRO A 355 -4.10 8.84 1.05
N ALA A 356 -5.06 8.36 1.84
CA ALA A 356 -6.16 9.20 2.34
C ALA A 356 -5.72 10.17 3.44
N HIS A 357 -4.81 9.74 4.31
CA HIS A 357 -4.39 10.49 5.49
C HIS A 357 -3.04 9.98 6.03
N PHE A 358 -2.47 10.71 6.99
CA PHE A 358 -1.26 10.31 7.72
C PHE A 358 -1.30 10.85 9.16
N PRO A 359 -0.64 10.19 10.14
CA PRO A 359 -0.73 10.57 11.54
C PRO A 359 0.11 11.81 11.87
N LYS A 360 -0.08 12.35 13.08
CA LYS A 360 0.56 13.59 13.56
C LYS A 360 1.89 13.36 14.28
N ASP A 361 2.46 12.15 14.21
CA ASP A 361 3.74 11.82 14.82
C ASP A 361 4.85 12.79 14.40
N ASP A 362 5.56 13.36 15.38
CA ASP A 362 6.56 14.41 15.15
C ASP A 362 7.67 14.00 14.17
N HIS A 363 8.03 12.72 14.14
CA HIS A 363 9.07 12.19 13.25
C HIS A 363 8.60 12.07 11.79
N GLY A 364 7.28 12.00 11.56
CA GLY A 364 6.67 11.80 10.24
C GLY A 364 6.46 13.08 9.44
N LEU A 365 5.48 13.04 8.53
CA LEU A 365 5.25 14.08 7.52
C LEU A 365 4.62 15.38 8.05
N GLY A 366 4.00 15.35 9.23
CA GLY A 366 3.28 16.51 9.78
C GLY A 366 4.20 17.71 10.01
N ARG A 367 3.79 18.88 9.52
CA ARG A 367 4.55 20.15 9.64
C ARG A 367 6.02 20.02 9.25
N PHE A 368 6.30 19.27 8.18
CA PHE A 368 7.63 18.73 7.91
C PHE A 368 8.76 19.77 7.92
N ASP A 369 8.54 20.93 7.31
CA ASP A 369 9.50 22.03 7.21
C ASP A 369 9.12 23.26 8.05
N GLY A 370 8.25 23.04 9.05
CA GLY A 370 7.66 24.08 9.90
C GLY A 370 6.31 24.63 9.39
N THR A 371 6.02 24.40 8.12
CA THR A 371 4.74 24.77 7.48
C THR A 371 3.85 23.55 7.28
N ALA A 372 2.58 23.78 6.95
CA ALA A 372 1.71 22.72 6.42
C ALA A 372 2.16 22.33 5.01
N LEU A 373 3.12 21.39 4.95
CA LEU A 373 3.83 21.02 3.72
C LEU A 373 3.07 19.93 2.96
N PHE A 374 2.92 18.76 3.60
CA PHE A 374 2.22 17.61 3.06
C PHE A 374 0.71 17.72 3.30
N GLU A 375 0.31 18.27 4.45
CA GLU A 375 -1.07 18.55 4.82
C GLU A 375 -1.56 19.89 4.30
N HIS A 376 -2.87 20.04 4.18
CA HIS A 376 -3.46 21.33 3.81
C HIS A 376 -3.43 22.32 4.99
N ALA A 377 -3.06 23.58 4.73
CA ALA A 377 -2.89 24.60 5.77
C ALA A 377 -4.19 25.00 6.49
N ASP A 378 -5.32 24.94 5.79
CA ASP A 378 -6.65 25.08 6.42
C ASP A 378 -7.06 23.75 7.07
N PRO A 379 -7.19 23.68 8.41
CA PRO A 379 -7.50 22.43 9.11
C PRO A 379 -8.89 21.87 8.77
N ARG A 380 -9.80 22.71 8.24
CA ARG A 380 -11.12 22.24 7.74
C ARG A 380 -11.01 21.37 6.49
N GLN A 381 -9.85 21.38 5.84
CA GLN A 381 -9.53 20.54 4.68
C GLN A 381 -8.34 19.62 4.96
N GLY A 382 -7.45 19.99 5.90
CA GLY A 382 -6.22 19.29 6.21
C GLY A 382 -6.28 18.31 7.39
N GLU A 383 -7.42 18.12 8.06
CA GLU A 383 -7.51 17.22 9.22
C GLU A 383 -8.78 16.37 9.24
N HIS A 384 -8.64 15.07 9.51
CA HIS A 384 -9.75 14.22 9.97
C HIS A 384 -9.83 14.32 11.50
N LYS A 385 -10.80 15.11 11.99
CA LYS A 385 -10.92 15.40 13.44
C LYS A 385 -11.17 14.14 14.26
N ASP A 386 -12.08 13.27 13.81
CA ASP A 386 -12.45 12.05 14.52
C ASP A 386 -11.30 11.04 14.59
N TRP A 387 -10.40 11.05 13.61
CA TRP A 387 -9.25 10.15 13.55
C TRP A 387 -7.99 10.75 14.19
N GLY A 388 -7.96 12.07 14.36
CA GLY A 388 -6.79 12.78 14.87
C GLY A 388 -5.63 12.85 13.88
N THR A 389 -5.86 12.68 12.58
CA THR A 389 -4.84 12.60 11.53
C THR A 389 -4.87 13.80 10.57
N TYR A 390 -3.77 14.00 9.83
CA TYR A 390 -3.69 14.97 8.74
C TYR A 390 -4.18 14.38 7.41
N ILE A 391 -4.70 15.24 6.54
CA ILE A 391 -5.12 14.93 5.16
C ILE A 391 -4.10 15.56 4.22
N PHE A 392 -3.65 14.79 3.21
CA PHE A 392 -2.74 15.29 2.19
C PHE A 392 -3.33 16.46 1.40
N ASN A 393 -2.48 17.44 1.10
CA ASN A 393 -2.81 18.56 0.22
C ASN A 393 -2.70 18.12 -1.25
N PHE A 394 -3.78 17.51 -1.75
CA PHE A 394 -3.83 17.03 -3.13
C PHE A 394 -3.78 18.16 -4.18
N ASP A 395 -3.93 19.43 -3.81
CA ASP A 395 -3.77 20.55 -4.74
C ASP A 395 -2.28 20.83 -5.06
N ARG A 396 -1.36 20.32 -4.24
CA ARG A 396 0.08 20.53 -4.38
C ARG A 396 0.73 19.45 -5.25
N ASN A 397 1.46 19.88 -6.27
CA ASN A 397 2.08 19.00 -7.27
C ASN A 397 3.01 17.97 -6.64
N GLU A 398 3.92 18.42 -5.77
CA GLU A 398 4.93 17.59 -5.13
C GLU A 398 4.31 16.55 -4.18
N VAL A 399 3.18 16.89 -3.54
CA VAL A 399 2.43 15.97 -2.67
C VAL A 399 1.74 14.88 -3.49
N ARG A 400 1.08 15.25 -4.60
CA ARG A 400 0.53 14.25 -5.53
C ARG A 400 1.63 13.35 -6.09
N ASN A 401 2.77 13.93 -6.47
CA ASN A 401 3.91 13.20 -7.01
C ASN A 401 4.51 12.25 -5.98
N PHE A 402 4.66 12.66 -4.72
CA PHE A 402 5.10 11.80 -3.62
C PHE A 402 4.23 10.54 -3.53
N LEU A 403 2.91 10.70 -3.51
CA LEU A 403 1.97 9.59 -3.44
C LEU A 403 2.04 8.71 -4.71
N ILE A 404 1.99 9.29 -5.90
CA ILE A 404 2.07 8.53 -7.16
C ILE A 404 3.40 7.76 -7.27
N ALA A 405 4.52 8.39 -6.91
CA ALA A 405 5.82 7.73 -6.88
C ALA A 405 5.86 6.58 -5.87
N SER A 406 5.21 6.71 -4.70
CA SER A 406 5.11 5.61 -3.72
C SER A 406 4.31 4.42 -4.27
N ALA A 407 3.17 4.67 -4.94
CA ALA A 407 2.38 3.63 -5.57
C ALA A 407 3.18 2.89 -6.66
N LEU A 408 3.92 3.64 -7.48
CA LEU A 408 4.74 3.06 -8.54
C LEU A 408 5.97 2.31 -8.01
N LEU A 409 6.57 2.73 -6.89
CA LEU A 409 7.63 1.98 -6.22
C LEU A 409 7.12 0.57 -5.83
N TRP A 410 5.96 0.47 -5.19
CA TRP A 410 5.39 -0.84 -4.82
C TRP A 410 5.19 -1.75 -6.03
N MET A 411 4.69 -1.21 -7.14
CA MET A 411 4.46 -2.01 -8.34
C MET A 411 5.72 -2.34 -9.14
N ARG A 412 6.71 -1.43 -9.19
CA ARG A 412 7.92 -1.58 -10.02
C ARG A 412 9.07 -2.27 -9.28
N GLU A 413 9.28 -1.94 -8.02
CA GLU A 413 10.45 -2.39 -7.24
C GLU A 413 10.12 -3.55 -6.28
N TYR A 414 8.83 -3.76 -5.97
CA TYR A 414 8.33 -4.88 -5.17
C TYR A 414 7.35 -5.78 -5.94
N HIS A 415 7.15 -5.53 -7.23
CA HIS A 415 6.32 -6.31 -8.17
C HIS A 415 4.84 -6.50 -7.76
N ILE A 416 4.31 -5.70 -6.84
CA ILE A 416 2.91 -5.77 -6.39
C ILE A 416 1.94 -5.70 -7.59
N ASP A 417 0.93 -6.57 -7.60
CA ASP A 417 -0.03 -6.72 -8.71
C ASP A 417 -1.22 -5.79 -8.61
N GLY A 418 -1.56 -5.36 -7.40
CA GLY A 418 -2.66 -4.43 -7.19
C GLY A 418 -2.50 -3.58 -5.94
N LEU A 419 -3.10 -2.40 -5.95
CA LEU A 419 -3.25 -1.57 -4.76
C LEU A 419 -4.73 -1.47 -4.39
N ARG A 420 -5.05 -1.59 -3.11
CA ARG A 420 -6.38 -1.28 -2.57
C ARG A 420 -6.32 0.02 -1.78
N VAL A 421 -7.21 0.96 -2.10
CA VAL A 421 -7.31 2.26 -1.42
C VAL A 421 -8.52 2.25 -0.50
N ASP A 422 -8.24 2.32 0.80
CA ASP A 422 -9.24 2.45 1.86
C ASP A 422 -9.87 3.86 1.89
N ALA A 423 -11.12 3.93 2.36
CA ALA A 423 -11.84 5.14 2.71
C ALA A 423 -11.83 6.21 1.61
N VAL A 424 -12.02 5.84 0.33
CA VAL A 424 -11.99 6.81 -0.79
C VAL A 424 -13.00 7.95 -0.59
N ALA A 425 -14.11 7.68 0.10
CA ALA A 425 -15.08 8.70 0.50
C ALA A 425 -14.47 9.82 1.37
N SER A 426 -13.50 9.51 2.23
CA SER A 426 -12.82 10.48 3.09
C SER A 426 -11.98 11.47 2.28
N MET A 427 -11.49 11.03 1.13
CA MET A 427 -10.76 11.86 0.17
C MET A 427 -11.70 12.67 -0.71
N LEU A 428 -12.78 12.06 -1.20
CA LEU A 428 -13.72 12.65 -2.17
C LEU A 428 -14.48 13.86 -1.63
N TYR A 429 -14.74 13.92 -0.32
CA TYR A 429 -15.68 14.87 0.26
C TYR A 429 -15.02 15.80 1.28
N LEU A 430 -15.16 17.10 1.03
CA LEU A 430 -14.73 18.17 1.94
C LEU A 430 -15.58 18.22 3.22
N ASP A 431 -16.77 17.63 3.22
CA ASP A 431 -17.66 17.53 4.38
C ASP A 431 -17.61 16.16 5.09
N TYR A 432 -16.68 15.28 4.73
CA TYR A 432 -16.57 13.95 5.34
C TYR A 432 -16.36 14.02 6.86
N SER A 433 -17.29 13.43 7.62
CA SER A 433 -17.32 13.44 9.10
C SER A 433 -17.16 14.84 9.71
N ARG A 434 -17.86 15.83 9.15
CA ARG A 434 -17.82 17.23 9.61
C ARG A 434 -19.22 17.81 9.75
N GLU A 435 -19.42 18.64 10.78
CA GLU A 435 -20.64 19.42 10.92
C GLU A 435 -20.71 20.54 9.87
N ALA A 436 -21.92 21.05 9.59
CA ALA A 436 -22.15 22.03 8.51
C ALA A 436 -21.32 23.32 8.61
N HIS A 437 -20.81 23.67 9.80
CA HIS A 437 -19.99 24.87 10.05
C HIS A 437 -18.48 24.58 10.07
N GLU A 438 -18.07 23.32 9.91
CA GLU A 438 -16.70 22.86 10.09
C GLU A 438 -15.95 22.56 8.78
N TRP A 439 -16.60 22.78 7.63
CA TRP A 439 -16.00 22.59 6.30
C TRP A 439 -16.24 23.80 5.40
N VAL A 440 -15.56 23.83 4.23
CA VAL A 440 -15.73 24.85 3.20
C VAL A 440 -15.95 24.22 1.83
N PRO A 441 -16.83 24.80 0.99
CA PRO A 441 -17.08 24.28 -0.35
C PRO A 441 -15.90 24.51 -1.28
N ASN A 442 -15.84 23.71 -2.34
CA ASN A 442 -14.90 23.89 -3.44
C ASN A 442 -15.20 25.19 -4.21
N LYS A 443 -14.32 25.54 -5.16
CA LYS A 443 -14.46 26.75 -6.01
C LYS A 443 -15.75 26.84 -6.83
N HIS A 444 -16.52 25.74 -6.94
CA HIS A 444 -17.81 25.66 -7.63
C HIS A 444 -19.01 25.62 -6.68
N GLY A 445 -18.79 25.70 -5.36
CA GLY A 445 -19.85 25.66 -4.34
C GLY A 445 -20.26 24.25 -3.91
N GLY A 446 -19.62 23.21 -4.43
CA GLY A 446 -19.90 21.82 -4.10
C GLY A 446 -19.04 21.28 -2.95
N ARG A 447 -19.33 20.04 -2.53
CA ARG A 447 -18.61 19.34 -1.45
C ARG A 447 -17.46 18.46 -1.95
N GLU A 448 -17.30 18.36 -3.27
CA GLU A 448 -16.32 17.49 -3.90
C GLU A 448 -14.91 18.07 -3.74
N ASN A 449 -13.97 17.25 -3.29
CA ASN A 449 -12.56 17.59 -3.21
C ASN A 449 -11.91 17.42 -4.59
N LEU A 450 -11.80 18.52 -5.33
CA LEU A 450 -11.31 18.52 -6.70
C LEU A 450 -9.85 18.07 -6.81
N GLY A 451 -9.01 18.43 -5.83
CA GLY A 451 -7.61 18.00 -5.77
C GLY A 451 -7.50 16.48 -5.62
N ALA A 452 -8.29 15.89 -4.72
CA ALA A 452 -8.32 14.44 -4.53
C ALA A 452 -8.83 13.69 -5.78
N ILE A 453 -9.87 14.21 -6.44
CA ILE A 453 -10.38 13.65 -7.71
C ILE A 453 -9.31 13.69 -8.80
N GLN A 454 -8.59 14.81 -8.93
CA GLN A 454 -7.50 14.92 -9.88
C GLN A 454 -6.37 13.94 -9.55
N PHE A 455 -5.99 13.85 -8.27
CA PHE A 455 -4.98 12.90 -7.81
C PHE A 455 -5.35 11.46 -8.15
N MET A 456 -6.56 11.00 -7.84
CA MET A 456 -6.98 9.62 -8.14
C MET A 456 -6.97 9.30 -9.63
N ARG A 457 -7.38 10.26 -10.48
CA ARG A 457 -7.29 10.09 -11.94
C ARG A 457 -5.84 9.98 -12.40
N GLN A 458 -4.97 10.87 -11.93
CA GLN A 458 -3.54 10.85 -12.26
C GLN A 458 -2.85 9.57 -11.77
N LEU A 459 -3.18 9.11 -10.56
CA LEU A 459 -2.70 7.85 -10.00
C LEU A 459 -3.05 6.68 -10.92
N ASN A 460 -4.33 6.52 -11.24
CA ASN A 460 -4.78 5.41 -12.09
C ASN A 460 -4.14 5.48 -13.49
N GLU A 461 -4.10 6.67 -14.11
CA GLU A 461 -3.43 6.86 -15.41
C GLU A 461 -1.94 6.49 -15.36
N ALA A 462 -1.23 6.89 -14.30
CA ALA A 462 0.18 6.56 -14.12
C ALA A 462 0.41 5.06 -13.88
N VAL A 463 -0.43 4.43 -13.05
CA VAL A 463 -0.38 2.99 -12.76
C VAL A 463 -0.63 2.17 -14.02
N TYR A 464 -1.78 2.34 -14.69
CA TYR A 464 -2.12 1.53 -15.87
C TYR A 464 -1.22 1.83 -17.06
N GLY A 465 -0.68 3.06 -17.17
CA GLY A 465 0.29 3.43 -18.20
C GLY A 465 1.69 2.86 -17.98
N SER A 466 2.06 2.57 -16.73
CA SER A 466 3.41 2.14 -16.36
C SER A 466 3.55 0.67 -16.01
N CYS A 467 2.47 0.05 -15.51
CA CYS A 467 2.48 -1.29 -14.93
C CYS A 467 1.36 -2.11 -15.59
N PRO A 468 1.57 -2.65 -16.80
CA PRO A 468 0.55 -3.40 -17.52
C PRO A 468 0.00 -4.57 -16.69
N GLY A 469 -1.32 -4.72 -16.70
CA GLY A 469 -2.04 -5.76 -15.95
C GLY A 469 -2.15 -5.52 -14.44
N ALA A 470 -1.47 -4.51 -13.88
CA ALA A 470 -1.69 -4.11 -12.49
C ALA A 470 -3.08 -3.48 -12.31
N MET A 471 -3.59 -3.47 -11.08
CA MET A 471 -4.93 -2.94 -10.78
C MET A 471 -4.92 -1.98 -9.59
N VAL A 472 -5.92 -1.10 -9.53
CA VAL A 472 -6.20 -0.29 -8.34
C VAL A 472 -7.65 -0.52 -7.95
N ILE A 473 -7.89 -0.85 -6.68
CA ILE A 473 -9.18 -1.24 -6.11
C ILE A 473 -9.60 -0.15 -5.12
N ALA A 474 -10.86 0.27 -5.15
CA ALA A 474 -11.40 1.28 -4.24
C ALA A 474 -12.37 0.67 -3.23
N GLU A 475 -12.21 1.01 -1.94
CA GLU A 475 -13.32 1.03 -1.00
C GLU A 475 -13.93 2.44 -0.99
N GLU A 476 -15.14 2.53 -1.52
CA GLU A 476 -15.88 3.79 -1.58
C GLU A 476 -17.31 3.51 -1.11
N SER A 477 -17.61 3.94 0.12
CA SER A 477 -18.82 3.60 0.86
C SER A 477 -19.99 4.56 0.65
N THR A 478 -19.90 5.48 -0.32
CA THR A 478 -21.03 6.29 -0.77
C THR A 478 -21.51 5.86 -2.17
N ALA A 479 -22.47 6.61 -2.72
CA ALA A 479 -23.03 6.37 -4.04
C ALA A 479 -22.29 7.17 -5.14
N TRP A 480 -20.98 7.38 -5.02
CA TRP A 480 -20.22 8.05 -6.08
C TRP A 480 -20.27 7.20 -7.36
N GLY A 481 -20.68 7.81 -8.48
CA GLY A 481 -20.81 7.11 -9.75
C GLY A 481 -19.50 7.13 -10.56
N GLY A 482 -19.18 6.01 -11.19
CA GLY A 482 -18.04 5.88 -12.09
C GLY A 482 -16.70 5.71 -11.36
N VAL A 483 -16.70 5.11 -10.16
CA VAL A 483 -15.47 4.86 -9.40
C VAL A 483 -14.53 3.95 -10.19
N SER A 484 -15.06 2.84 -10.69
CA SER A 484 -14.33 1.83 -11.46
C SER A 484 -14.50 1.98 -12.98
N ARG A 485 -14.67 3.21 -13.45
CA ARG A 485 -14.81 3.56 -14.87
C ARG A 485 -13.60 4.35 -15.36
N PRO A 486 -13.23 4.26 -16.65
CA PRO A 486 -12.09 4.98 -17.21
C PRO A 486 -12.17 6.49 -16.98
N THR A 487 -11.02 7.13 -16.75
CA THR A 487 -10.92 8.59 -16.56
C THR A 487 -11.41 9.36 -17.80
N SER A 488 -11.18 8.80 -19.00
CA SER A 488 -11.66 9.32 -20.29
C SER A 488 -13.18 9.34 -20.43
N ALA A 489 -13.89 8.50 -19.66
CA ALA A 489 -15.35 8.47 -19.57
C ALA A 489 -15.90 9.28 -18.38
N GLY A 490 -15.05 10.02 -17.68
CA GLY A 490 -15.41 10.81 -16.50
C GLY A 490 -15.31 10.07 -15.17
N GLY A 491 -14.87 8.81 -15.16
CA GLY A 491 -14.67 8.04 -13.94
C GLY A 491 -13.45 8.46 -13.11
N LEU A 492 -13.23 7.78 -11.99
CA LEU A 492 -12.03 7.95 -11.15
C LEU A 492 -10.85 7.10 -11.64
N GLY A 493 -11.11 6.08 -12.45
CA GLY A 493 -10.09 5.25 -13.09
C GLY A 493 -9.76 3.96 -12.34
N PHE A 494 -10.38 3.66 -11.19
CA PHE A 494 -10.12 2.40 -10.50
C PHE A 494 -10.52 1.20 -11.39
N GLY A 495 -9.86 0.06 -11.16
CA GLY A 495 -10.19 -1.19 -11.86
C GLY A 495 -11.43 -1.83 -11.25
N PHE A 496 -11.48 -1.86 -9.91
CA PHE A 496 -12.58 -2.45 -9.16
C PHE A 496 -13.05 -1.57 -8.00
N LYS A 497 -14.28 -1.80 -7.55
CA LYS A 497 -14.88 -1.19 -6.36
C LYS A 497 -15.38 -2.28 -5.42
N TRP A 498 -15.10 -2.18 -4.13
CA TRP A 498 -15.74 -3.02 -3.12
C TRP A 498 -17.25 -2.76 -3.07
N ASN A 499 -18.05 -3.82 -3.08
CA ASN A 499 -19.51 -3.73 -3.04
C ASN A 499 -20.01 -3.68 -1.58
N MET A 500 -19.86 -2.52 -0.96
CA MET A 500 -20.30 -2.29 0.42
C MET A 500 -21.82 -2.42 0.58
N GLY A 501 -22.59 -2.11 -0.47
CA GLY A 501 -24.05 -2.30 -0.47
C GLY A 501 -24.42 -3.78 -0.38
N TRP A 502 -23.84 -4.62 -1.25
CA TRP A 502 -24.02 -6.07 -1.19
C TRP A 502 -23.60 -6.65 0.15
N MET A 503 -22.45 -6.23 0.69
CA MET A 503 -21.95 -6.73 1.98
C MET A 503 -22.97 -6.45 3.10
N ASN A 504 -23.42 -5.19 3.23
CA ASN A 504 -24.36 -4.79 4.27
C ASN A 504 -25.72 -5.50 4.13
N ASP A 505 -26.30 -5.51 2.93
CA ASP A 505 -27.59 -6.14 2.67
C ASP A 505 -27.53 -7.65 2.94
N THR A 506 -26.45 -8.30 2.50
CA THR A 506 -26.24 -9.74 2.65
C THR A 506 -26.04 -10.13 4.11
N LEU A 507 -25.16 -9.45 4.86
CA LEU A 507 -24.96 -9.75 6.28
C LEU A 507 -26.21 -9.48 7.09
N THR A 508 -26.91 -8.37 6.83
CA THR A 508 -28.20 -8.06 7.48
C THR A 508 -29.23 -9.17 7.22
N TYR A 509 -29.35 -9.64 5.98
CA TYR A 509 -30.26 -10.74 5.63
C TYR A 509 -29.87 -12.06 6.34
N MET A 510 -28.57 -12.34 6.43
CA MET A 510 -28.05 -13.55 7.05
C MET A 510 -28.19 -13.57 8.57
N GLU A 511 -28.06 -12.42 9.24
CA GLU A 511 -28.25 -12.27 10.70
C GLU A 511 -29.70 -12.48 11.16
N ARG A 512 -30.66 -12.36 10.25
CA ARG A 512 -32.08 -12.59 10.56
C ARG A 512 -32.36 -14.06 10.77
N GLU A 513 -33.10 -14.36 11.84
CA GLU A 513 -33.74 -15.67 12.03
C GLU A 513 -34.47 -16.12 10.75
N PRO A 514 -34.29 -17.37 10.27
CA PRO A 514 -34.77 -17.79 8.95
C PRO A 514 -36.26 -17.56 8.70
N VAL A 515 -37.10 -17.60 9.73
CA VAL A 515 -38.54 -17.34 9.63
C VAL A 515 -38.87 -15.89 9.20
N HIS A 516 -37.97 -14.94 9.47
CA HIS A 516 -38.15 -13.53 9.15
C HIS A 516 -37.60 -13.14 7.78
N ARG A 517 -36.75 -13.96 7.16
CA ARG A 517 -36.12 -13.66 5.85
C ARG A 517 -37.13 -13.41 4.73
N GLN A 518 -38.31 -14.01 4.79
CA GLN A 518 -39.41 -13.75 3.83
C GLN A 518 -39.83 -12.28 3.76
N TYR A 519 -39.73 -11.52 4.87
CA TYR A 519 -40.11 -10.10 4.91
C TYR A 519 -39.01 -9.19 4.39
N HIS A 520 -37.82 -9.75 4.16
CA HIS A 520 -36.58 -9.06 3.82
C HIS A 520 -35.95 -9.63 2.55
N HIS A 521 -36.72 -10.36 1.74
CA HIS A 521 -36.21 -11.04 0.55
C HIS A 521 -35.57 -10.08 -0.46
N GLY A 522 -36.00 -8.81 -0.46
CA GLY A 522 -35.36 -7.75 -1.25
C GLY A 522 -33.90 -7.51 -0.89
N GLU A 523 -33.49 -7.67 0.38
CA GLU A 523 -32.08 -7.56 0.81
C GLU A 523 -31.19 -8.58 0.07
N ALA A 524 -31.73 -9.77 -0.23
CA ALA A 524 -30.99 -10.81 -0.96
C ALA A 524 -30.90 -10.59 -2.48
N THR A 525 -31.71 -9.69 -3.05
CA THR A 525 -31.83 -9.54 -4.51
C THR A 525 -31.45 -8.15 -5.01
N PHE A 526 -31.42 -7.15 -4.12
CA PHE A 526 -31.27 -5.74 -4.48
C PHE A 526 -29.90 -5.40 -5.10
N SER A 527 -28.82 -6.05 -4.68
CA SER A 527 -27.47 -5.85 -5.25
C SER A 527 -27.45 -6.01 -6.77
N MET A 528 -28.28 -6.90 -7.32
CA MET A 528 -28.35 -7.14 -8.77
C MET A 528 -28.96 -5.99 -9.56
N VAL A 529 -29.66 -5.04 -8.91
CA VAL A 529 -30.20 -3.85 -9.57
C VAL A 529 -29.08 -2.94 -10.08
N TYR A 530 -27.96 -2.87 -9.36
CA TYR A 530 -26.82 -2.01 -9.66
C TYR A 530 -25.51 -2.77 -9.91
N ALA A 531 -25.51 -4.11 -9.87
CA ALA A 531 -24.30 -4.95 -9.98
C ALA A 531 -23.41 -4.71 -11.22
N TYR A 532 -23.93 -4.03 -12.25
CA TYR A 532 -23.21 -3.72 -13.48
C TYR A 532 -22.87 -2.24 -13.65
N ASP A 533 -23.19 -1.39 -12.67
CA ASP A 533 -22.83 0.03 -12.67
C ASP A 533 -21.33 0.22 -12.46
N GLU A 534 -20.69 -0.72 -11.77
CA GLU A 534 -19.27 -0.76 -11.44
C GLU A 534 -18.72 -2.19 -11.61
N ASN A 535 -17.39 -2.33 -11.66
CA ASN A 535 -16.70 -3.61 -11.60
C ASN A 535 -16.55 -4.02 -10.13
N PHE A 536 -17.57 -4.68 -9.59
CA PHE A 536 -17.64 -4.98 -8.17
C PHE A 536 -16.78 -6.16 -7.71
N MET A 537 -16.17 -6.00 -6.53
CA MET A 537 -15.70 -7.09 -5.68
C MET A 537 -16.66 -7.27 -4.51
N LEU A 538 -17.09 -8.50 -4.26
CA LEU A 538 -17.88 -8.89 -3.10
C LEU A 538 -16.94 -9.17 -1.94
N VAL A 539 -17.12 -8.44 -0.84
CA VAL A 539 -16.14 -8.41 0.26
C VAL A 539 -16.78 -8.76 1.59
N LEU A 540 -16.09 -9.61 2.36
CA LEU A 540 -16.31 -9.85 3.78
C LEU A 540 -14.95 -9.65 4.45
N SER A 541 -14.62 -8.39 4.74
CA SER A 541 -13.27 -7.97 5.15
C SER A 541 -13.07 -7.98 6.67
N HIS A 542 -11.84 -7.66 7.09
CA HIS A 542 -11.45 -7.52 8.49
C HIS A 542 -12.37 -6.59 9.31
N ASP A 543 -12.89 -5.53 8.70
CA ASP A 543 -13.77 -4.55 9.36
C ASP A 543 -15.11 -5.14 9.80
N GLU A 544 -15.54 -6.25 9.21
CA GLU A 544 -16.84 -6.86 9.52
C GLU A 544 -16.79 -7.85 10.69
N VAL A 545 -15.60 -8.17 11.19
CA VAL A 545 -15.36 -9.18 12.23
C VAL A 545 -14.62 -8.63 13.46
N VAL A 546 -14.84 -7.34 13.75
CA VAL A 546 -14.22 -6.58 14.86
C VAL A 546 -15.23 -5.66 15.55
N HIS A 547 -14.79 -4.98 16.61
CA HIS A 547 -15.50 -3.88 17.28
C HIS A 547 -16.92 -4.23 17.77
N GLY A 548 -17.14 -5.48 18.18
CA GLY A 548 -18.44 -5.94 18.67
C GLY A 548 -19.42 -6.34 17.58
N LYS A 549 -19.02 -6.32 16.30
CA LYS A 549 -19.83 -6.81 15.18
C LYS A 549 -19.96 -8.34 15.17
N GLY A 550 -19.11 -9.06 15.91
CA GLY A 550 -19.00 -10.52 15.92
C GLY A 550 -18.29 -11.08 14.69
N SER A 551 -17.67 -12.25 14.83
CA SER A 551 -17.17 -13.05 13.70
C SER A 551 -18.32 -13.51 12.79
N LEU A 552 -18.03 -13.87 11.53
CA LEU A 552 -19.06 -14.28 10.58
C LEU A 552 -19.93 -15.44 11.09
N ILE A 553 -19.34 -16.44 11.74
CA ILE A 553 -20.10 -17.57 12.30
C ILE A 553 -21.03 -17.13 13.43
N ASN A 554 -20.65 -16.10 14.20
CA ASN A 554 -21.45 -15.61 15.31
C ASN A 554 -22.60 -14.70 14.89
N LYS A 555 -22.52 -14.10 13.70
CA LYS A 555 -23.63 -13.41 13.04
C LYS A 555 -24.75 -14.37 12.62
N MET A 556 -24.43 -15.64 12.36
CA MET A 556 -25.43 -16.61 11.90
C MET A 556 -26.40 -17.02 13.03
N PRO A 557 -27.72 -17.09 12.75
CA PRO A 557 -28.74 -17.49 13.73
C PRO A 557 -28.85 -19.01 13.87
N GLY A 558 -29.58 -19.43 14.91
CA GLY A 558 -29.91 -20.83 15.16
C GLY A 558 -28.90 -21.59 16.03
N ASP A 559 -29.07 -22.91 16.06
CA ASP A 559 -28.14 -23.80 16.78
C ASP A 559 -26.78 -23.92 16.06
N ARG A 560 -25.84 -24.64 16.68
CA ARG A 560 -24.48 -24.81 16.15
C ARG A 560 -24.47 -25.30 14.69
N TRP A 561 -25.28 -26.31 14.35
CA TRP A 561 -25.32 -26.84 12.99
C TRP A 561 -25.89 -25.79 12.02
N GLN A 562 -26.95 -25.09 12.42
CA GLN A 562 -27.56 -24.03 11.61
C GLN A 562 -26.62 -22.85 11.40
N LYS A 563 -25.76 -22.50 12.37
CA LYS A 563 -24.74 -21.47 12.19
C LYS A 563 -23.77 -21.82 11.07
N PHE A 564 -23.22 -23.04 11.11
CA PHE A 564 -22.32 -23.51 10.04
C PHE A 564 -23.06 -23.64 8.71
N ALA A 565 -24.29 -24.15 8.68
CA ALA A 565 -25.08 -24.26 7.46
C ALA A 565 -25.34 -22.89 6.82
N ASN A 566 -25.72 -21.88 7.62
CA ASN A 566 -25.87 -20.50 7.16
C ASN A 566 -24.56 -19.95 6.58
N LEU A 567 -23.43 -20.13 7.25
CA LEU A 567 -22.15 -19.62 6.75
C LEU A 567 -21.71 -20.32 5.46
N ARG A 568 -21.89 -21.65 5.37
CA ARG A 568 -21.64 -22.42 4.14
C ARG A 568 -22.54 -21.95 2.99
N MET A 569 -23.82 -21.68 3.28
CA MET A 569 -24.78 -21.13 2.32
C MET A 569 -24.35 -19.75 1.84
N LEU A 570 -23.92 -18.86 2.74
CA LEU A 570 -23.41 -17.53 2.41
C LEU A 570 -22.23 -17.63 1.43
N TYR A 571 -21.24 -18.50 1.69
CA TYR A 571 -20.12 -18.66 0.77
C TYR A 571 -20.53 -19.28 -0.57
N GLY A 572 -21.38 -20.31 -0.57
CA GLY A 572 -21.92 -20.85 -1.82
C GLY A 572 -22.64 -19.78 -2.66
N TRP A 573 -23.42 -18.93 -2.00
CA TRP A 573 -24.13 -17.84 -2.67
C TRP A 573 -23.17 -16.75 -3.16
N MET A 574 -22.23 -16.32 -2.33
CA MET A 574 -21.21 -15.31 -2.67
C MET A 574 -20.36 -15.72 -3.88
N TRP A 575 -19.92 -16.98 -3.95
CA TRP A 575 -19.13 -17.48 -5.09
C TRP A 575 -19.95 -17.57 -6.38
N ALA A 576 -21.26 -17.82 -6.27
CA ALA A 576 -22.17 -17.85 -7.41
C ALA A 576 -22.67 -16.46 -7.86
N HIS A 577 -22.72 -15.47 -6.97
CA HIS A 577 -23.14 -14.10 -7.29
C HIS A 577 -22.12 -13.41 -8.22
N PRO A 578 -22.54 -12.56 -9.18
CA PRO A 578 -21.59 -11.79 -10.02
C PRO A 578 -20.68 -10.86 -9.20
N GLY A 579 -19.41 -10.78 -9.59
CA GLY A 579 -18.37 -9.95 -8.96
C GLY A 579 -17.21 -10.77 -8.40
N LYS A 580 -16.03 -10.16 -8.20
CA LYS A 580 -14.84 -10.87 -7.65
C LYS A 580 -15.00 -11.15 -6.16
N LYS A 581 -14.18 -12.00 -5.55
CA LYS A 581 -14.39 -12.51 -4.17
C LYS A 581 -13.28 -12.06 -3.23
N LEU A 582 -13.62 -11.67 -2.00
CA LEU A 582 -12.67 -11.45 -0.91
C LEU A 582 -13.26 -11.90 0.42
N ILE A 583 -12.50 -12.71 1.17
CA ILE A 583 -12.77 -13.02 2.58
C ILE A 583 -11.51 -12.78 3.43
N PHE A 584 -11.71 -12.47 4.70
CA PHE A 584 -10.60 -12.23 5.64
C PHE A 584 -10.12 -13.49 6.33
N MET A 585 -8.85 -13.51 6.72
CA MET A 585 -8.27 -14.62 7.48
C MET A 585 -9.05 -14.94 8.77
N GLY A 586 -9.24 -16.24 9.02
CA GLY A 586 -10.05 -16.78 10.12
C GLY A 586 -11.49 -17.10 9.68
N ASP A 587 -12.00 -16.43 8.66
CA ASP A 587 -13.34 -16.70 8.12
C ASP A 587 -13.39 -18.06 7.41
N GLU A 588 -12.30 -18.47 6.76
CA GLU A 588 -12.23 -19.74 6.03
C GLU A 588 -12.34 -20.98 6.93
N ILE A 589 -12.07 -20.81 8.24
CA ILE A 589 -12.23 -21.86 9.25
C ILE A 589 -13.42 -21.59 10.17
N ALA A 590 -14.25 -20.58 9.90
CA ALA A 590 -15.36 -20.16 10.77
C ALA A 590 -14.90 -19.90 12.22
N GLN A 591 -13.90 -19.03 12.40
CA GLN A 591 -13.42 -18.66 13.72
C GLN A 591 -14.54 -18.09 14.60
N TRP A 592 -14.58 -18.51 15.87
CA TRP A 592 -15.59 -18.06 16.81
C TRP A 592 -15.36 -16.63 17.29
N ASP A 593 -14.15 -16.32 17.74
CA ASP A 593 -13.88 -14.99 18.26
C ASP A 593 -13.71 -13.96 17.13
N GLU A 594 -14.01 -12.70 17.44
CA GLU A 594 -13.60 -11.57 16.61
C GLU A 594 -12.08 -11.57 16.39
N TRP A 595 -11.68 -11.01 15.25
CA TRP A 595 -10.28 -10.78 14.98
C TRP A 595 -9.66 -9.88 16.05
N ASN A 596 -8.45 -10.22 16.47
CA ASN A 596 -7.68 -9.46 17.44
C ASN A 596 -6.22 -9.47 17.01
N TYR A 597 -5.72 -8.30 16.59
CA TYR A 597 -4.37 -8.13 16.06
C TYR A 597 -3.24 -8.52 17.05
N HIS A 598 -3.53 -8.66 18.35
CA HIS A 598 -2.57 -9.10 19.36
C HIS A 598 -2.30 -10.61 19.40
N ARG A 599 -3.15 -11.43 18.76
CA ARG A 599 -3.02 -12.90 18.79
C ARG A 599 -3.09 -13.49 17.39
N SER A 600 -2.70 -14.75 17.25
CA SER A 600 -2.89 -15.51 16.01
C SER A 600 -4.37 -15.80 15.76
N ILE A 601 -4.70 -16.13 14.52
CA ILE A 601 -5.92 -16.86 14.18
C ILE A 601 -5.99 -18.15 15.02
N ASP A 602 -7.21 -18.57 15.36
CA ASP A 602 -7.50 -19.73 16.20
C ASP A 602 -7.26 -21.07 15.46
N TRP A 603 -6.02 -21.30 15.00
CA TRP A 603 -5.64 -22.47 14.18
C TRP A 603 -5.97 -23.83 14.82
N HIS A 604 -6.12 -23.87 16.14
CA HIS A 604 -6.55 -25.06 16.88
C HIS A 604 -7.97 -25.52 16.51
N LEU A 605 -8.83 -24.64 16.00
CA LEU A 605 -10.21 -24.96 15.59
C LEU A 605 -10.27 -25.92 14.40
N ARG A 606 -9.19 -26.04 13.62
CA ARG A 606 -9.09 -27.03 12.53
C ARG A 606 -9.29 -28.47 13.01
N ILE A 607 -9.17 -28.73 14.31
CA ILE A 607 -9.46 -30.03 14.93
C ILE A 607 -10.98 -30.14 15.15
N GLY A 608 -11.76 -30.30 14.07
CA GLY A 608 -13.20 -30.46 14.15
C GLY A 608 -13.86 -30.57 12.78
N ALA A 609 -14.83 -31.48 12.63
CA ALA A 609 -15.44 -31.78 11.33
C ALA A 609 -16.10 -30.54 10.67
N GLU A 610 -16.71 -29.65 11.45
CA GLU A 610 -17.38 -28.45 10.92
C GLU A 610 -16.38 -27.39 10.42
N HIS A 611 -15.31 -27.14 11.18
CA HIS A 611 -14.26 -26.19 10.81
C HIS A 611 -13.44 -26.70 9.63
N SER A 612 -13.02 -27.97 9.63
CA SER A 612 -12.37 -28.58 8.46
C SER A 612 -13.31 -28.66 7.25
N GLY A 613 -14.61 -28.86 7.49
CA GLY A 613 -15.64 -28.86 6.45
C GLY A 613 -15.82 -27.48 5.82
N MET A 614 -15.73 -26.40 6.60
CA MET A 614 -15.73 -25.03 6.10
C MET A 614 -14.49 -24.75 5.25
N GLU A 615 -13.30 -25.08 5.76
CA GLU A 615 -12.03 -24.90 5.04
C GLU A 615 -12.05 -25.67 3.70
N ARG A 616 -12.58 -26.89 3.72
CA ARG A 616 -12.78 -27.69 2.50
C ARG A 616 -13.77 -27.04 1.54
N LEU A 617 -14.89 -26.52 2.03
CA LEU A 617 -15.87 -25.84 1.17
C LEU A 617 -15.23 -24.64 0.48
N VAL A 618 -14.47 -23.81 1.19
CA VAL A 618 -13.77 -22.66 0.60
C VAL A 618 -12.79 -23.12 -0.49
N SER A 619 -11.99 -24.16 -0.21
CA SER A 619 -11.11 -24.78 -1.21
C SER A 619 -11.86 -25.23 -2.47
N ASP A 620 -12.96 -25.96 -2.30
CA ASP A 620 -13.73 -26.53 -3.42
C ASP A 620 -14.49 -25.44 -4.20
N LEU A 621 -15.00 -24.41 -3.52
CA LEU A 621 -15.60 -23.22 -4.13
C LEU A 621 -14.59 -22.45 -4.97
N ASN A 622 -13.37 -22.25 -4.45
CA ASN A 622 -12.29 -21.59 -5.18
C ASN A 622 -11.85 -22.39 -6.42
N ALA A 623 -11.69 -23.71 -6.30
CA ALA A 623 -11.39 -24.57 -7.44
C ALA A 623 -12.48 -24.48 -8.52
N VAL A 624 -13.75 -24.58 -8.12
CA VAL A 624 -14.90 -24.44 -9.03
C VAL A 624 -14.96 -23.07 -9.68
N TYR A 625 -14.72 -21.99 -8.93
CA TYR A 625 -14.74 -20.63 -9.45
C TYR A 625 -13.60 -20.37 -10.44
N ARG A 626 -12.42 -20.96 -10.23
CA ARG A 626 -11.29 -20.89 -11.17
C ARG A 626 -11.54 -21.66 -12.46
N ASP A 627 -12.08 -22.88 -12.34
CA ASP A 627 -12.13 -23.84 -13.44
C ASP A 627 -13.41 -23.76 -14.29
N ILE A 628 -14.44 -23.04 -13.82
CA ILE A 628 -15.75 -22.93 -14.49
C ILE A 628 -15.99 -21.48 -14.93
N PRO A 629 -15.74 -21.14 -16.22
CA PRO A 629 -15.81 -19.77 -16.71
C PRO A 629 -17.13 -19.05 -16.43
N ALA A 630 -18.25 -19.77 -16.44
CA ALA A 630 -19.57 -19.18 -16.19
C ALA A 630 -19.66 -18.41 -14.87
N LEU A 631 -18.84 -18.77 -13.88
CA LEU A 631 -18.84 -18.13 -12.58
C LEU A 631 -17.98 -16.84 -12.53
N ASN A 632 -17.07 -16.61 -13.48
CA ASN A 632 -16.07 -15.53 -13.38
C ASN A 632 -15.88 -14.67 -14.66
N ASP A 633 -16.11 -15.20 -15.86
CA ASP A 633 -15.69 -14.56 -17.11
C ASP A 633 -16.63 -13.43 -17.58
N LEU A 634 -17.84 -13.36 -17.03
CA LEU A 634 -18.87 -12.35 -17.33
C LEU A 634 -19.39 -11.68 -16.04
N ASP A 635 -18.58 -11.61 -14.98
CA ASP A 635 -18.98 -11.00 -13.68
C ASP A 635 -19.49 -9.55 -13.81
N HIS A 636 -18.96 -8.80 -14.79
CA HIS A 636 -19.24 -7.37 -14.96
C HIS A 636 -20.12 -7.09 -16.19
N GLU A 637 -20.73 -8.13 -16.77
CA GLU A 637 -21.58 -8.02 -17.95
C GLU A 637 -22.97 -8.61 -17.66
N PRO A 638 -24.08 -7.91 -17.99
CA PRO A 638 -25.43 -8.41 -17.75
C PRO A 638 -25.74 -9.77 -18.37
N GLY A 639 -25.01 -10.18 -19.42
CA GLY A 639 -25.18 -11.48 -20.08
C GLY A 639 -24.72 -12.68 -19.25
N GLY A 640 -23.93 -12.47 -18.19
CA GLY A 640 -23.37 -13.52 -17.34
C GLY A 640 -24.30 -14.06 -16.25
N PHE A 641 -25.47 -13.45 -16.06
CA PHE A 641 -26.41 -13.79 -14.99
C PHE A 641 -27.86 -13.59 -15.43
N SER A 642 -28.75 -14.45 -14.95
CA SER A 642 -30.20 -14.22 -15.06
C SER A 642 -30.95 -14.90 -13.93
N TRP A 643 -31.89 -14.17 -13.32
CA TRP A 643 -32.84 -14.74 -12.38
C TRP A 643 -33.75 -15.76 -13.08
N LEU A 644 -33.95 -16.91 -12.43
CA LEU A 644 -34.99 -17.88 -12.78
C LEU A 644 -36.24 -17.62 -11.93
N ASP A 645 -36.03 -17.43 -10.63
CA ASP A 645 -37.06 -17.01 -9.68
C ASP A 645 -36.41 -16.29 -8.50
N HIS A 646 -36.79 -15.04 -8.30
CA HIS A 646 -36.35 -14.20 -7.18
C HIS A 646 -37.52 -13.74 -6.30
N ASP A 647 -38.72 -14.31 -6.51
CA ASP A 647 -39.98 -13.88 -5.89
C ASP A 647 -40.52 -14.89 -4.85
N ASP A 648 -39.88 -16.07 -4.70
CA ASP A 648 -40.24 -17.09 -3.69
C ASP A 648 -39.80 -16.71 -2.27
N ALA A 649 -40.18 -15.50 -1.85
CA ALA A 649 -39.95 -14.95 -0.52
C ALA A 649 -40.55 -15.82 0.58
N ALA A 650 -41.74 -16.40 0.34
CA ALA A 650 -42.44 -17.27 1.29
C ALA A 650 -41.61 -18.50 1.68
N SER A 651 -40.81 -19.02 0.75
CA SER A 651 -39.86 -20.12 1.01
C SER A 651 -38.44 -19.62 1.29
N SER A 652 -38.21 -18.30 1.19
CA SER A 652 -36.89 -17.64 1.19
C SER A 652 -35.90 -18.37 0.29
N THR A 653 -36.39 -18.76 -0.88
CA THR A 653 -35.66 -19.50 -1.90
C THR A 653 -35.50 -18.60 -3.11
N PHE A 654 -34.34 -18.63 -3.75
CA PHE A 654 -34.13 -17.93 -5.00
C PHE A 654 -33.22 -18.75 -5.91
N THR A 655 -33.45 -18.62 -7.20
CA THR A 655 -32.79 -19.41 -8.24
C THR A 655 -32.38 -18.51 -9.39
N PHE A 656 -31.20 -18.79 -9.94
CA PHE A 656 -30.63 -18.07 -11.06
C PHE A 656 -29.72 -18.98 -11.85
N PHE A 657 -29.25 -18.52 -13.01
CA PHE A 657 -28.14 -19.17 -13.69
C PHE A 657 -27.04 -18.18 -14.00
N ARG A 658 -25.82 -18.71 -13.99
CA ARG A 658 -24.61 -18.07 -14.48
C ARG A 658 -24.27 -18.62 -15.86
N ARG A 659 -23.73 -17.77 -16.73
CA ARG A 659 -23.38 -18.12 -18.11
C ARG A 659 -22.00 -17.60 -18.47
N SER A 660 -21.25 -18.40 -19.24
CA SER A 660 -19.97 -17.98 -19.82
C SER A 660 -20.11 -17.44 -21.24
N ARG A 661 -19.04 -16.80 -21.74
CA ARG A 661 -18.95 -16.35 -23.15
C ARG A 661 -19.12 -17.50 -24.15
N ASP A 662 -18.57 -18.65 -23.82
CA ASP A 662 -18.67 -19.87 -24.62
C ASP A 662 -19.99 -20.62 -24.42
N GLY A 663 -20.93 -20.04 -23.67
CA GLY A 663 -22.26 -20.58 -23.42
C GLY A 663 -22.30 -21.69 -22.37
N ASP A 664 -21.31 -21.79 -21.49
CA ASP A 664 -21.37 -22.73 -20.35
C ASP A 664 -22.43 -22.23 -19.37
N VAL A 665 -23.09 -23.13 -18.67
CA VAL A 665 -24.24 -22.78 -17.82
C VAL A 665 -24.12 -23.48 -16.47
N VAL A 666 -24.24 -22.68 -15.41
CA VAL A 666 -24.39 -23.16 -14.03
C VAL A 666 -25.73 -22.68 -13.51
N LEU A 667 -26.62 -23.62 -13.16
CA LEU A 667 -27.85 -23.32 -12.42
C LEU A 667 -27.51 -23.24 -10.93
N VAL A 668 -28.11 -22.29 -10.23
CA VAL A 668 -27.89 -22.07 -8.81
C VAL A 668 -29.24 -21.98 -8.11
N ALA A 669 -29.38 -22.73 -7.02
CA ALA A 669 -30.53 -22.68 -6.13
C ALA A 669 -30.07 -22.44 -4.70
N VAL A 670 -30.63 -21.42 -4.07
CA VAL A 670 -30.35 -21.05 -2.67
C VAL A 670 -31.61 -21.22 -1.86
N ASN A 671 -31.52 -21.94 -0.72
CA ASN A 671 -32.61 -22.07 0.24
C ASN A 671 -32.19 -21.50 1.59
N ALA A 672 -32.65 -20.29 1.89
CA ALA A 672 -32.30 -19.56 3.11
C ALA A 672 -33.14 -19.97 4.33
N THR A 673 -33.70 -21.18 4.37
CA THR A 673 -34.46 -21.72 5.51
C THR A 673 -33.98 -23.12 5.90
N PRO A 674 -34.15 -23.54 7.17
CA PRO A 674 -33.76 -24.87 7.63
C PRO A 674 -34.70 -25.99 7.14
N VAL A 675 -35.65 -25.68 6.25
CA VAL A 675 -36.59 -26.65 5.69
C VAL A 675 -36.10 -27.03 4.30
N ALA A 676 -35.67 -28.28 4.11
CA ALA A 676 -35.27 -28.82 2.82
C ALA A 676 -36.42 -28.74 1.80
N ARG A 677 -36.11 -28.49 0.53
CA ARG A 677 -37.08 -28.43 -0.57
C ARG A 677 -36.90 -29.65 -1.46
N HIS A 678 -37.69 -30.68 -1.22
CA HIS A 678 -37.65 -31.89 -2.04
C HIS A 678 -38.49 -31.76 -3.31
N GLY A 679 -38.00 -32.31 -4.42
CA GLY A 679 -38.71 -32.31 -5.68
C GLY A 679 -38.97 -30.90 -6.25
N TYR A 680 -38.10 -29.93 -5.93
CA TYR A 680 -38.18 -28.57 -6.43
C TYR A 680 -37.86 -28.51 -7.92
N ARG A 681 -38.74 -27.90 -8.71
CA ARG A 681 -38.54 -27.75 -10.15
C ARG A 681 -37.83 -26.43 -10.44
N ILE A 682 -36.74 -26.49 -11.20
CA ILE A 682 -35.96 -25.33 -11.62
C ILE A 682 -35.95 -25.23 -13.15
N GLY A 683 -36.11 -24.03 -13.70
CA GLY A 683 -36.00 -23.76 -15.13
C GLY A 683 -34.57 -23.95 -15.63
N ALA A 684 -34.42 -24.46 -16.85
CA ALA A 684 -33.11 -24.70 -17.48
C ALA A 684 -33.05 -24.00 -18.85
N PRO A 685 -32.10 -23.06 -19.06
CA PRO A 685 -31.99 -22.32 -20.33
C PRO A 685 -31.41 -23.16 -21.46
N THR A 686 -30.86 -24.34 -21.15
CA THR A 686 -30.29 -25.26 -22.14
C THR A 686 -30.70 -26.68 -21.78
N ALA A 687 -31.27 -27.40 -22.75
CA ALA A 687 -31.63 -28.80 -22.60
C ALA A 687 -30.35 -29.65 -22.43
N GLY A 688 -30.39 -30.67 -21.57
CA GLY A 688 -29.27 -31.57 -21.41
C GLY A 688 -29.23 -32.24 -20.05
N THR A 689 -28.01 -32.63 -19.70
CA THR A 689 -27.70 -33.34 -18.46
C THR A 689 -26.89 -32.41 -17.57
N TYR A 690 -27.35 -32.17 -16.36
CA TYR A 690 -26.71 -31.30 -15.37
C TYR A 690 -26.13 -32.13 -14.23
N HIS A 691 -24.91 -31.78 -13.82
CA HIS A 691 -24.18 -32.42 -12.72
C HIS A 691 -24.06 -31.46 -11.55
N GLU A 692 -24.33 -31.94 -10.33
CA GLU A 692 -24.17 -31.16 -9.09
C GLU A 692 -22.68 -30.95 -8.80
N ILE A 693 -22.17 -29.74 -9.04
CA ILE A 693 -20.76 -29.39 -8.86
C ILE A 693 -20.45 -28.90 -7.44
N ILE A 694 -21.42 -28.28 -6.78
CA ILE A 694 -21.34 -27.86 -5.38
C ILE A 694 -22.70 -28.12 -4.74
N ASN A 695 -22.68 -28.72 -3.56
CA ASN A 695 -23.80 -28.73 -2.63
C ASN A 695 -23.25 -28.42 -1.23
N THR A 696 -23.60 -27.26 -0.69
CA THR A 696 -23.03 -26.78 0.57
C THR A 696 -23.51 -27.58 1.79
N ASP A 697 -24.44 -28.51 1.61
CA ASP A 697 -24.95 -29.42 2.64
C ASP A 697 -24.38 -30.84 2.51
N ALA A 698 -23.44 -31.09 1.60
CA ALA A 698 -22.77 -32.38 1.52
C ALA A 698 -22.10 -32.77 2.85
N ASP A 699 -22.06 -34.06 3.14
CA ASP A 699 -21.47 -34.61 4.37
C ASP A 699 -19.97 -34.25 4.54
N ILE A 700 -19.24 -34.15 3.43
CA ILE A 700 -17.83 -33.70 3.40
C ILE A 700 -17.63 -32.28 3.94
N TYR A 701 -18.68 -31.47 3.99
CA TYR A 701 -18.68 -30.12 4.58
C TYR A 701 -19.40 -30.07 5.93
N ALA A 702 -19.67 -31.24 6.53
CA ALA A 702 -20.46 -31.42 7.75
C ALA A 702 -21.92 -30.92 7.63
N GLY A 703 -22.53 -31.08 6.46
CA GLY A 703 -23.97 -30.87 6.25
C GLY A 703 -24.83 -32.11 6.55
N SER A 704 -26.14 -31.98 6.35
CA SER A 704 -27.12 -33.05 6.55
C SER A 704 -27.22 -34.04 5.38
N ASN A 705 -26.49 -33.77 4.30
CA ASN A 705 -26.36 -34.57 3.09
C ASN A 705 -27.64 -34.68 2.26
N VAL A 706 -28.46 -33.62 2.24
CA VAL A 706 -29.57 -33.49 1.26
C VAL A 706 -28.96 -33.08 -0.10
N THR A 707 -28.59 -34.10 -0.89
CA THR A 707 -27.86 -33.95 -2.14
C THR A 707 -28.62 -34.50 -3.34
N ASN A 708 -28.20 -34.10 -4.54
CA ASN A 708 -28.77 -34.61 -5.78
C ASN A 708 -27.94 -35.79 -6.28
N GLN A 709 -28.36 -37.03 -5.96
CA GLN A 709 -27.64 -38.21 -6.44
C GLN A 709 -27.72 -38.36 -7.96
N GLY A 710 -26.54 -38.40 -8.57
CA GLY A 710 -26.36 -38.61 -10.00
C GLY A 710 -26.73 -37.40 -10.85
N ASP A 711 -26.71 -37.61 -12.16
CA ASP A 711 -27.04 -36.58 -13.13
C ASP A 711 -28.54 -36.24 -13.12
N ARG A 712 -28.85 -34.95 -13.34
CA ARG A 712 -30.22 -34.47 -13.53
C ARG A 712 -30.46 -34.16 -15.00
N HIS A 713 -31.55 -34.69 -15.56
CA HIS A 713 -31.90 -34.49 -16.95
C HIS A 713 -33.03 -33.48 -17.09
N THR A 714 -32.93 -32.61 -18.09
CA THR A 714 -34.02 -31.68 -18.40
C THR A 714 -35.20 -32.40 -19.04
N GLU A 715 -36.39 -31.96 -18.68
CA GLU A 715 -37.67 -32.33 -19.28
C GLU A 715 -38.19 -31.16 -20.14
N GLN A 716 -38.93 -31.50 -21.20
CA GLN A 716 -39.68 -30.53 -22.04
C GLN A 716 -40.91 -29.98 -21.30
N ILE A 717 -40.71 -29.44 -20.11
CA ILE A 717 -41.72 -28.83 -19.26
C ILE A 717 -41.26 -27.39 -18.99
N GLY A 718 -42.03 -26.41 -19.45
CA GLY A 718 -41.74 -25.00 -19.22
C GLY A 718 -41.88 -24.62 -17.75
N TRP A 719 -40.90 -23.90 -17.22
CA TRP A 719 -40.85 -23.45 -15.83
C TRP A 719 -39.94 -22.23 -15.69
N GLN A 720 -40.23 -21.29 -14.78
CA GLN A 720 -39.36 -20.12 -14.52
C GLN A 720 -38.88 -19.41 -15.79
N HIS A 721 -39.82 -19.19 -16.72
CA HIS A 721 -39.59 -18.56 -18.03
C HIS A 721 -38.62 -19.28 -18.98
N GLN A 722 -38.24 -20.52 -18.67
CA GLN A 722 -37.43 -21.38 -19.54
C GLN A 722 -38.29 -22.44 -20.24
N ALA A 723 -37.84 -22.89 -21.41
CA ALA A 723 -38.53 -23.92 -22.20
C ALA A 723 -38.36 -25.34 -21.64
N GLN A 724 -37.37 -25.55 -20.78
CA GLN A 724 -37.01 -26.81 -20.16
C GLN A 724 -36.92 -26.62 -18.64
N SER A 725 -37.04 -27.72 -17.90
CA SER A 725 -36.82 -27.72 -16.46
C SER A 725 -36.32 -29.06 -15.98
N LEU A 726 -35.76 -29.11 -14.77
CA LEU A 726 -35.38 -30.35 -14.09
C LEU A 726 -35.82 -30.29 -12.64
N VAL A 727 -35.89 -31.45 -12.00
CA VAL A 727 -36.30 -31.60 -10.60
C VAL A 727 -35.07 -31.89 -9.76
N ILE A 728 -34.88 -31.10 -8.70
CA ILE A 728 -33.80 -31.23 -7.73
C ILE A 728 -34.34 -31.21 -6.31
N ASP A 729 -33.53 -31.69 -5.38
CA ASP A 729 -33.68 -31.39 -3.97
C ASP A 729 -32.78 -30.19 -3.63
N ILE A 730 -33.30 -29.19 -2.92
CA ILE A 730 -32.52 -28.06 -2.42
C ILE A 730 -32.31 -28.28 -0.92
N PRO A 731 -31.05 -28.30 -0.44
CA PRO A 731 -30.75 -28.57 0.96
C PRO A 731 -31.31 -27.50 1.92
N PRO A 732 -31.48 -27.82 3.20
CA PRO A 732 -31.82 -26.83 4.23
C PRO A 732 -30.61 -25.90 4.47
N LEU A 733 -30.83 -24.58 4.50
CA LEU A 733 -29.76 -23.58 4.69
C LEU A 733 -28.55 -23.86 3.79
N GLY A 734 -28.77 -23.93 2.48
CA GLY A 734 -27.72 -24.35 1.56
C GLY A 734 -27.91 -23.89 0.12
N VAL A 735 -26.86 -24.11 -0.64
CA VAL A 735 -26.76 -23.80 -2.07
C VAL A 735 -26.44 -25.06 -2.85
N THR A 736 -27.17 -25.25 -3.94
CA THR A 736 -26.91 -26.27 -4.96
C THR A 736 -26.50 -25.59 -6.26
N MET A 737 -25.36 -25.96 -6.81
CA MET A 737 -24.88 -25.53 -8.13
C MET A 737 -24.82 -26.71 -9.08
N LEU A 738 -25.42 -26.58 -10.26
CA LEU A 738 -25.54 -27.62 -11.26
C LEU A 738 -24.96 -27.13 -12.60
N ARG A 739 -23.93 -27.78 -13.11
CA ARG A 739 -23.31 -27.44 -14.41
C ARG A 739 -23.83 -28.34 -15.51
N LEU A 740 -24.10 -27.78 -16.69
CA LEU A 740 -24.41 -28.56 -17.89
C LEU A 740 -23.20 -29.43 -18.29
N LYS A 741 -23.38 -30.75 -18.40
CA LYS A 741 -22.39 -31.64 -19.00
C LYS A 741 -22.27 -31.36 -20.49
N ARG A 742 -21.05 -31.05 -20.93
CA ARG A 742 -20.70 -30.86 -22.34
C ARG A 742 -20.16 -32.14 -22.95
#